data_AF-A0A2E1FRB5-F1
#
_entry.id   AF-A0A2E1FRB5-F1
#
_cell.length_a   1.000
_cell.length_b   1.000
_cell.length_c   1.000
_cell.angle_alpha   90.00
_cell.angle_beta   90.00
_cell.angle_gamma   90.00
#
_symmetry.space_group_name_H-M   'P 1'
#
loop_
_entity.id
_entity.type
_entity.pdbx_description
1 polymer ?
#
loop_
_entity_poly.entity_id
_entity_poly.type
_entity_poly.pdbx_seq_one_letter_code
_entity_poly.pdbx_strand_id
1 'polypeptide(L)'
;MAISAQVDCSGCTPVFSDIEDTISVSCEITPPPSFPNYTDGCSELNLNEATFVATLGKSSRCEGNSALAIGAGQDLCLTLTGFQNAGLAQSDRFFVGSESLIWTHFANGSATLTGVVYNEANAEDAYDMEVYMEGGFNWTEWDAMGNLVLDALQQGTEQDWIYFILVNNMSKLNGVGMNEGKTIRLTHSPSSQELGFQLGSMGANNINMNYGLGGWVNWEVLDAGNTSSGVGNITIDLTNCVNSEYTCADDNDILYRFYAGNECGYDQVDILIDHTDNTPPSWTYVPGDLTQECSDAPILENATATDLCSELSITSESDTLFGSAAGNYIVIRTFTAEDACGNATSATQTITIFDTTAPELTIPADYTAECSDTHPMEDATATDNCGVVTIDLIETTVNGACAGEYVITRVFTATDDAGNSISDTQTISIIDTTAPVLTIPADYTAECSDTHPMDDASATDNCGTVTIGLVETTVAGTCAGAYTVTREFIATDDCGNASSATQTITIVDTTLPEFTSIPEDYTAECSENHPMEDATATDNCGAVEISVVETTIPGNCAGDYIINRTFTATDDCGNANSVTQTITIADTTLPEFTSIPADFTAECSDAHPMDDASATDNCGEVVIDVVETTIPGLCAGDYTITRAFTATDDCGNSTSATQTITIIDTTAPELTIPADYTAECSD
;
A
#
# COMPACT_ATOMS: atom_id res chain seq x y z
N MET A 1 9.07 -74.85 43.19
CA MET A 1 9.32 -76.21 42.67
C MET A 1 9.34 -77.19 43.85
N ALA A 2 9.06 -78.47 43.67
CA ALA A 2 9.24 -79.45 44.75
C ALA A 2 10.68 -79.98 44.75
N ILE A 3 11.49 -79.54 45.73
CA ILE A 3 12.90 -79.93 45.91
C ILE A 3 12.97 -80.96 47.04
N SER A 4 13.82 -82.00 46.95
CA SER A 4 13.80 -83.16 47.87
C SER A 4 15.19 -83.68 48.29
N ALA A 5 15.38 -83.89 49.60
CA ALA A 5 16.66 -84.18 50.25
C ALA A 5 17.07 -85.67 50.41
N GLN A 6 18.34 -85.92 50.76
CA GLN A 6 18.88 -87.09 51.49
C GLN A 6 20.29 -86.79 52.06
N VAL A 7 20.87 -87.41 53.11
CA VAL A 7 20.43 -88.16 54.34
C VAL A 7 21.68 -88.32 55.24
N ASP A 8 21.65 -87.94 56.53
CA ASP A 8 22.26 -88.68 57.66
C ASP A 8 21.75 -88.17 59.03
N CYS A 9 21.15 -89.02 59.88
CA CYS A 9 20.80 -88.66 61.27
C CYS A 9 21.94 -89.01 62.27
N SER A 10 23.15 -89.37 61.81
CA SER A 10 24.30 -89.74 62.67
C SER A 10 25.18 -88.55 63.11
N GLY A 11 24.55 -87.38 63.34
CA GLY A 11 25.24 -86.17 63.77
C GLY A 11 24.29 -85.03 64.18
N CYS A 12 24.88 -83.92 64.63
CA CYS A 12 24.18 -82.71 65.05
C CYS A 12 23.97 -81.68 63.92
N THR A 13 24.35 -82.03 62.69
CA THR A 13 24.35 -81.13 61.52
C THR A 13 23.30 -81.58 60.50
N PRO A 14 22.20 -80.83 60.30
CA PRO A 14 21.34 -81.00 59.14
C PRO A 14 22.08 -80.60 57.85
N VAL A 15 21.57 -81.03 56.69
CA VAL A 15 22.13 -80.71 55.36
C VAL A 15 21.01 -80.55 54.34
N PHE A 16 20.97 -79.41 53.65
CA PHE A 16 20.12 -79.14 52.48
C PHE A 16 20.71 -79.79 51.21
N SER A 17 19.87 -80.10 50.23
CA SER A 17 20.32 -80.53 48.90
C SER A 17 20.71 -79.34 48.04
N ASP A 18 21.61 -79.54 47.06
CA ASP A 18 21.89 -78.56 45.99
C ASP A 18 20.59 -77.98 45.42
N ILE A 19 20.45 -76.67 45.47
CA ILE A 19 19.32 -75.87 44.99
C ILE A 19 19.84 -74.96 43.88
N GLU A 20 18.97 -74.53 42.96
CA GLU A 20 19.33 -73.43 42.06
C GLU A 20 19.25 -72.12 42.86
N ASP A 21 20.41 -71.60 43.26
CA ASP A 21 20.55 -70.41 44.11
C ASP A 21 20.07 -69.11 43.42
N THR A 22 19.67 -69.14 42.15
CA THR A 22 19.21 -67.97 41.39
C THR A 22 18.16 -68.34 40.34
N ILE A 23 17.06 -67.58 40.28
CA ILE A 23 15.96 -67.71 39.32
C ILE A 23 15.74 -66.35 38.66
N SER A 24 16.10 -66.21 37.38
CA SER A 24 15.88 -64.98 36.61
C SER A 24 14.44 -64.90 36.07
N VAL A 25 13.79 -63.76 36.26
CA VAL A 25 12.45 -63.45 35.71
C VAL A 25 12.38 -62.02 35.17
N SER A 26 11.54 -61.80 34.16
CA SER A 26 11.35 -60.48 33.59
C SER A 26 10.03 -59.88 34.05
N CYS A 27 10.11 -58.87 34.92
CA CYS A 27 9.04 -57.99 35.41
C CYS A 27 7.81 -58.63 36.10
N GLU A 28 7.65 -59.96 36.05
CA GLU A 28 6.59 -60.70 36.74
C GLU A 28 6.96 -61.02 38.19
N ILE A 29 6.09 -60.65 39.13
CA ILE A 29 6.19 -61.08 40.53
C ILE A 29 6.00 -62.61 40.59
N THR A 30 7.07 -63.35 40.82
CA THR A 30 6.97 -64.80 41.03
C THR A 30 6.26 -65.14 42.34
N PRO A 31 5.47 -66.22 42.38
CA PRO A 31 4.99 -66.76 43.65
C PRO A 31 6.18 -67.18 44.53
N PRO A 32 6.13 -66.98 45.86
CA PRO A 32 7.25 -67.29 46.74
C PRO A 32 7.68 -68.75 46.61
N PRO A 33 8.99 -69.06 46.58
CA PRO A 33 9.47 -70.43 46.57
C PRO A 33 8.97 -71.16 47.82
N SER A 34 8.51 -72.38 47.62
CA SER A 34 8.15 -73.30 48.71
C SER A 34 9.39 -73.67 49.51
N PHE A 35 9.27 -73.74 50.84
CA PHE A 35 10.33 -74.23 51.74
C PHE A 35 10.94 -75.54 51.19
N PRO A 36 12.26 -75.65 51.02
CA PRO A 36 12.89 -76.85 50.48
C PRO A 36 12.61 -78.09 51.35
N ASN A 37 12.16 -79.21 50.78
CA ASN A 37 11.86 -80.39 51.59
C ASN A 37 13.16 -81.03 52.10
N TYR A 38 13.48 -80.83 53.37
CA TYR A 38 14.40 -81.65 54.13
C TYR A 38 13.68 -82.90 54.68
N THR A 39 14.41 -83.97 54.99
CA THR A 39 13.78 -85.25 55.36
C THR A 39 13.30 -85.30 56.81
N ASP A 40 11.98 -85.51 56.98
CA ASP A 40 11.24 -85.82 58.22
C ASP A 40 11.61 -87.20 58.86
N GLY A 41 12.86 -87.62 58.72
CA GLY A 41 13.39 -88.90 59.18
C GLY A 41 13.99 -88.85 60.60
N CYS A 42 14.31 -87.66 61.11
CA CYS A 42 14.92 -87.47 62.42
C CYS A 42 13.94 -86.78 63.41
N SER A 43 12.72 -87.28 63.54
CA SER A 43 11.68 -86.70 64.43
C SER A 43 12.03 -86.67 65.92
N GLU A 44 13.10 -87.36 66.33
CA GLU A 44 13.68 -87.26 67.68
C GLU A 44 14.59 -86.02 67.90
N LEU A 45 14.92 -85.24 66.85
CA LEU A 45 15.87 -84.11 66.92
C LEU A 45 15.23 -82.73 67.15
N ASN A 46 13.90 -82.61 67.23
CA ASN A 46 13.17 -81.34 67.45
C ASN A 46 13.68 -80.16 66.59
N LEU A 47 13.87 -80.40 65.29
CA LEU A 47 14.27 -79.35 64.35
C LEU A 47 13.20 -78.25 64.29
N ASN A 48 13.65 -77.01 64.16
CA ASN A 48 12.81 -75.85 63.98
C ASN A 48 13.15 -75.21 62.63
N GLU A 49 12.12 -74.78 61.90
CA GLU A 49 12.22 -74.11 60.61
C GLU A 49 12.09 -72.59 60.78
N ALA A 50 12.71 -71.84 59.88
CA ALA A 50 12.47 -70.42 59.69
C ALA A 50 12.73 -70.02 58.23
N THR A 51 12.04 -68.98 57.76
CA THR A 51 12.29 -68.37 56.44
C THR A 51 12.49 -66.88 56.63
N PHE A 52 13.55 -66.35 56.03
CA PHE A 52 13.77 -64.93 55.83
C PHE A 52 13.44 -64.58 54.38
N VAL A 53 12.83 -63.42 54.17
CA VAL A 53 12.66 -62.84 52.83
C VAL A 53 13.20 -61.43 52.88
N ALA A 54 14.00 -61.01 51.92
CA ALA A 54 14.52 -59.65 51.81
C ALA A 54 14.49 -59.16 50.38
N THR A 55 13.92 -57.97 50.15
CA THR A 55 14.05 -57.24 48.88
C THR A 55 15.37 -56.49 48.89
N LEU A 56 16.34 -56.92 48.07
CA LEU A 56 17.75 -56.54 48.20
C LEU A 56 18.04 -55.09 47.77
N GLY A 57 17.54 -54.67 46.61
CA GLY A 57 17.92 -53.36 46.06
C GLY A 57 17.32 -52.17 46.81
N LYS A 58 16.13 -52.28 47.40
CA LYS A 58 15.56 -51.23 48.27
C LYS A 58 15.73 -51.55 49.75
N SER A 59 16.73 -50.95 50.39
CA SER A 59 17.04 -51.17 51.81
C SER A 59 17.58 -49.90 52.50
N SER A 60 17.59 -49.90 53.83
CA SER A 60 18.25 -48.91 54.67
C SER A 60 19.31 -49.60 55.52
N ARG A 61 20.58 -49.31 55.26
CA ARG A 61 21.73 -49.92 55.92
C ARG A 61 22.43 -48.92 56.82
N CYS A 62 22.46 -49.18 58.13
CA CYS A 62 23.11 -48.35 59.14
C CYS A 62 24.28 -49.07 59.80
N GLU A 63 25.27 -48.29 60.25
CA GLU A 63 26.35 -48.76 61.11
C GLU A 63 25.94 -48.66 62.58
N GLY A 64 25.77 -49.82 63.21
CA GLY A 64 25.66 -49.99 64.65
C GLY A 64 27.02 -49.77 65.33
N ASN A 65 27.38 -48.50 65.44
CA ASN A 65 28.59 -48.02 66.09
C ASN A 65 28.23 -47.38 67.43
N SER A 66 28.59 -48.05 68.53
CA SER A 66 28.73 -47.51 69.90
C SER A 66 27.67 -46.49 70.35
N ALA A 67 26.84 -46.88 71.31
CA ALA A 67 25.94 -45.90 71.92
C ALA A 67 26.70 -44.70 72.52
N LEU A 68 26.08 -43.52 72.48
CA LEU A 68 26.54 -42.33 73.20
C LEU A 68 25.63 -42.11 74.42
N ALA A 69 25.78 -42.93 75.46
CA ALA A 69 24.91 -42.93 76.64
C ALA A 69 25.62 -42.55 77.97
N ILE A 70 26.20 -41.34 78.02
CA ILE A 70 26.47 -40.59 79.27
C ILE A 70 27.34 -41.35 80.31
N GLY A 71 28.62 -41.55 80.01
CA GLY A 71 29.59 -42.05 81.01
C GLY A 71 30.97 -42.31 80.42
N ALA A 72 31.96 -42.56 81.29
CA ALA A 72 33.25 -43.09 80.87
C ALA A 72 33.26 -44.61 81.07
N GLY A 73 32.98 -45.36 80.00
CA GLY A 73 32.93 -46.82 79.95
C GLY A 73 32.73 -47.31 78.51
N GLN A 74 32.78 -48.62 78.28
CA GLN A 74 32.30 -49.20 77.02
C GLN A 74 30.79 -49.41 77.11
N ASP A 75 30.05 -48.82 76.18
CA ASP A 75 28.58 -48.94 76.14
C ASP A 75 28.16 -50.30 75.56
N LEU A 76 27.07 -50.84 76.12
CA LEU A 76 26.63 -52.22 75.88
C LEU A 76 25.83 -52.35 74.60
N CYS A 77 26.16 -53.36 73.80
CA CYS A 77 25.34 -53.78 72.68
C CYS A 77 24.35 -54.89 73.07
N LEU A 78 24.80 -55.79 73.96
CA LEU A 78 24.11 -57.02 74.31
C LEU A 78 24.37 -57.34 75.78
N THR A 79 23.31 -57.63 76.54
CA THR A 79 23.43 -58.24 77.88
C THR A 79 22.69 -59.57 77.88
N LEU A 80 23.34 -60.63 78.35
CA LEU A 80 22.77 -61.97 78.53
C LEU A 80 22.78 -62.27 80.04
N THR A 81 21.64 -62.15 80.71
CA THR A 81 21.56 -62.32 82.17
C THR A 81 21.74 -63.78 82.54
N GLY A 82 22.68 -64.07 83.44
CA GLY A 82 23.01 -65.41 83.92
C GLY A 82 24.02 -66.17 83.07
N PHE A 83 24.55 -65.56 82.00
CA PHE A 83 25.44 -66.18 81.03
C PHE A 83 26.82 -66.50 81.62
N GLN A 84 27.35 -65.63 82.48
CA GLN A 84 28.53 -65.87 83.30
C GLN A 84 28.32 -67.03 84.28
N ASN A 85 27.14 -67.13 84.89
CA ASN A 85 26.81 -68.20 85.85
C ASN A 85 26.69 -69.57 85.17
N ALA A 86 26.30 -69.60 83.89
CA ALA A 86 26.33 -70.80 83.05
C ALA A 86 27.74 -71.18 82.57
N GLY A 87 28.76 -70.35 82.85
CA GLY A 87 30.15 -70.60 82.42
C GLY A 87 30.39 -70.37 80.91
N LEU A 88 29.47 -69.68 80.24
CA LEU A 88 29.50 -69.49 78.79
C LEU A 88 30.42 -68.35 78.38
N ALA A 89 30.49 -67.28 79.19
CA ALA A 89 31.44 -66.17 79.05
C ALA A 89 31.93 -65.66 80.41
N GLN A 90 32.90 -64.74 80.41
CA GLN A 90 33.47 -64.14 81.63
C GLN A 90 32.63 -63.00 82.23
N SER A 91 31.63 -62.50 81.51
CA SER A 91 30.66 -61.48 81.95
C SER A 91 29.31 -61.71 81.28
N ASP A 92 28.23 -61.20 81.87
CA ASP A 92 26.90 -61.15 81.23
C ASP A 92 26.82 -60.05 80.13
N ARG A 93 27.87 -59.25 79.96
CA ARG A 93 27.88 -57.98 79.20
C ARG A 93 28.81 -58.02 77.98
N PHE A 94 28.33 -57.55 76.83
CA PHE A 94 29.06 -57.52 75.56
C PHE A 94 28.98 -56.16 74.84
N PHE A 95 30.05 -55.79 74.13
CA PHE A 95 30.23 -54.51 73.42
C PHE A 95 30.57 -54.69 71.93
N VAL A 96 30.34 -53.67 71.11
CA VAL A 96 30.73 -53.65 69.67
C VAL A 96 32.23 -53.34 69.54
N GLY A 97 32.95 -54.10 68.71
CA GLY A 97 34.39 -53.94 68.52
C GLY A 97 34.80 -52.71 67.70
N SER A 98 35.96 -52.82 67.04
CA SER A 98 36.42 -51.80 66.07
C SER A 98 35.66 -51.83 64.74
N GLU A 99 34.95 -52.92 64.47
CA GLU A 99 34.05 -53.09 63.33
C GLU A 99 32.61 -52.96 63.84
N SER A 100 31.82 -52.15 63.13
CA SER A 100 30.41 -51.90 63.43
C SER A 100 29.58 -53.17 63.35
N LEU A 101 28.52 -53.27 64.15
CA LEU A 101 27.40 -54.12 63.72
C LEU A 101 26.74 -53.47 62.50
N ILE A 102 26.18 -54.27 61.60
CA ILE A 102 25.47 -53.80 60.42
C ILE A 102 23.98 -54.04 60.62
N TRP A 103 23.23 -52.95 60.76
CA TRP A 103 21.78 -52.98 60.66
C TRP A 103 21.36 -52.82 59.20
N THR A 104 20.49 -53.69 58.70
CA THR A 104 19.88 -53.55 57.36
C THR A 104 18.38 -53.77 57.47
N HIS A 105 17.57 -52.83 56.99
CA HIS A 105 16.11 -52.93 56.90
C HIS A 105 15.69 -52.93 55.43
N PHE A 106 14.98 -53.96 54.98
CA PHE A 106 14.61 -54.19 53.58
C PHE A 106 13.20 -53.70 53.29
N ALA A 107 12.88 -53.39 52.02
CA ALA A 107 11.60 -52.79 51.64
C ALA A 107 10.36 -53.64 51.91
N ASN A 108 10.50 -54.95 52.08
CA ASN A 108 9.44 -55.86 52.50
C ASN A 108 9.26 -55.92 54.03
N GLY A 109 9.93 -55.05 54.79
CA GLY A 109 9.80 -54.93 56.25
C GLY A 109 10.66 -55.91 57.06
N SER A 110 11.43 -56.78 56.41
CA SER A 110 12.40 -57.62 57.12
C SER A 110 13.67 -56.83 57.46
N ALA A 111 14.43 -57.30 58.44
CA ALA A 111 15.69 -56.66 58.81
C ALA A 111 16.72 -57.65 59.37
N THR A 112 17.98 -57.25 59.37
CA THR A 112 19.09 -57.97 60.00
C THR A 112 19.94 -57.04 60.86
N LEU A 113 20.52 -57.60 61.91
CA LEU A 113 21.62 -57.02 62.68
C LEU A 113 22.75 -58.06 62.73
N THR A 114 23.88 -57.78 62.08
CA THR A 114 25.00 -58.73 61.99
C THR A 114 26.34 -58.16 62.41
N GLY A 115 27.27 -59.03 62.84
CA GLY A 115 28.66 -58.68 63.17
C GLY A 115 29.09 -59.07 64.58
N VAL A 116 30.37 -58.86 64.91
CA VAL A 116 30.97 -59.44 66.13
C VAL A 116 30.79 -58.56 67.37
N VAL A 117 30.28 -59.18 68.45
CA VAL A 117 30.24 -58.62 69.80
C VAL A 117 31.26 -59.31 70.72
N TYR A 118 31.86 -58.54 71.63
CA TYR A 118 33.00 -58.94 72.46
C TYR A 118 32.65 -58.85 73.94
N ASN A 119 33.06 -59.81 74.77
CA ASN A 119 32.74 -59.81 76.18
C ASN A 119 33.51 -58.73 76.95
N GLU A 120 32.82 -58.00 77.83
CA GLU A 120 33.40 -56.89 78.61
C GLU A 120 34.60 -57.33 79.48
N ALA A 121 34.60 -58.55 80.00
CA ALA A 121 35.68 -59.05 80.84
C ALA A 121 36.86 -59.64 80.05
N ASN A 122 36.63 -60.07 78.80
CA ASN A 122 37.66 -60.64 77.93
C ASN A 122 37.32 -60.49 76.44
N ALA A 123 38.09 -59.73 75.67
CA ALA A 123 37.85 -59.57 74.24
C ALA A 123 38.18 -60.83 73.38
N GLU A 124 38.82 -61.86 73.93
CA GLU A 124 38.98 -63.16 73.25
C GLU A 124 37.74 -64.07 73.39
N ASP A 125 36.79 -63.66 74.22
CA ASP A 125 35.49 -64.28 74.47
C ASP A 125 34.46 -63.48 73.65
N ALA A 126 34.26 -63.87 72.39
CA ALA A 126 33.52 -63.11 71.40
C ALA A 126 32.50 -63.99 70.66
N TYR A 127 31.50 -63.35 70.07
CA TYR A 127 30.43 -63.99 69.32
C TYR A 127 30.08 -63.17 68.08
N ASP A 128 29.96 -63.83 66.94
CA ASP A 128 29.35 -63.25 65.75
C ASP A 128 27.83 -63.26 65.92
N MET A 129 27.23 -62.07 65.93
CA MET A 129 25.80 -61.89 66.04
C MET A 129 25.18 -62.06 64.66
N GLU A 130 24.18 -62.93 64.58
CA GLU A 130 23.31 -63.07 63.43
C GLU A 130 21.88 -62.93 63.90
N VAL A 131 21.37 -61.70 63.92
CA VAL A 131 19.99 -61.41 64.33
C VAL A 131 19.15 -61.09 63.10
N TYR A 132 18.03 -61.79 62.97
CA TYR A 132 17.08 -61.64 61.87
C TYR A 132 15.73 -61.24 62.41
N MET A 133 15.07 -60.32 61.70
CA MET A 133 13.82 -59.71 62.11
C MET A 133 12.84 -59.64 60.95
N GLU A 134 11.56 -59.73 61.28
CA GLU A 134 10.44 -59.59 60.35
C GLU A 134 9.43 -58.58 60.91
N GLY A 135 8.49 -58.15 60.07
CA GLY A 135 7.55 -57.07 60.41
C GLY A 135 7.91 -55.78 59.70
N GLY A 136 8.59 -54.87 60.39
CA GLY A 136 8.80 -53.51 59.89
C GLY A 136 7.56 -52.63 60.07
N PHE A 137 6.74 -52.94 61.08
CA PHE A 137 5.44 -52.32 61.31
C PHE A 137 5.61 -50.87 61.77
N ASN A 138 4.83 -49.95 61.22
CA ASN A 138 4.70 -48.63 61.85
C ASN A 138 3.80 -48.73 63.10
N TRP A 139 3.82 -47.70 63.95
CA TRP A 139 3.00 -47.65 65.17
C TRP A 139 1.52 -48.00 64.98
N THR A 140 0.90 -47.55 63.88
CA THR A 140 -0.54 -47.77 63.64
C THR A 140 -0.83 -49.25 63.40
N GLU A 141 0.08 -49.96 62.74
CA GLU A 141 -0.02 -51.40 62.50
C GLU A 141 0.25 -52.17 63.80
N TRP A 142 1.27 -51.75 64.55
CA TRP A 142 1.67 -52.38 65.82
C TRP A 142 0.59 -52.28 66.92
N ASP A 143 0.02 -51.08 67.13
CA ASP A 143 -1.09 -50.85 68.06
C ASP A 143 -2.36 -51.60 67.64
N ALA A 144 -2.64 -51.69 66.34
CA ALA A 144 -3.79 -52.44 65.81
C ALA A 144 -3.70 -53.96 66.08
N MET A 145 -2.51 -54.51 66.29
CA MET A 145 -2.30 -55.90 66.74
C MET A 145 -2.57 -56.08 68.24
N GLY A 146 -2.74 -54.99 69.00
CA GLY A 146 -2.86 -54.99 70.45
C GLY A 146 -1.52 -55.08 71.20
N ASN A 147 -0.42 -54.80 70.50
CA ASN A 147 0.93 -54.85 71.05
C ASN A 147 1.28 -53.55 71.81
N LEU A 148 2.40 -53.59 72.53
CA LEU A 148 2.84 -52.57 73.48
C LEU A 148 4.23 -52.03 73.12
N VAL A 149 4.61 -50.92 73.77
CA VAL A 149 5.92 -50.27 73.67
C VAL A 149 6.87 -50.79 74.75
N LEU A 150 8.15 -50.97 74.41
CA LEU A 150 9.16 -51.49 75.32
C LEU A 150 9.77 -50.39 76.21
N ASP A 151 9.10 -50.10 77.33
CA ASP A 151 9.52 -49.24 78.48
C ASP A 151 10.46 -48.06 78.15
N ALA A 152 10.13 -47.28 77.13
CA ALA A 152 11.04 -46.27 76.60
C ALA A 152 11.15 -45.01 77.49
N LEU A 153 12.32 -44.36 77.44
CA LEU A 153 12.66 -43.16 78.19
C LEU A 153 11.75 -41.93 77.93
N GLN A 154 10.99 -41.95 76.83
CA GLN A 154 9.88 -41.02 76.56
C GLN A 154 8.70 -41.80 75.99
N GLN A 155 7.53 -41.68 76.62
CA GLN A 155 6.25 -42.11 76.05
C GLN A 155 5.65 -40.94 75.25
N GLY A 156 5.15 -41.22 74.05
CA GLY A 156 4.60 -40.25 73.10
C GLY A 156 5.38 -40.10 71.79
N THR A 157 6.52 -40.77 71.62
CA THR A 157 7.37 -40.74 70.41
C THR A 157 7.28 -42.01 69.56
N GLU A 158 6.54 -43.03 70.03
CA GLU A 158 6.30 -44.31 69.35
C GLU A 158 5.81 -44.21 67.90
N GLN A 159 5.15 -43.11 67.52
CA GLN A 159 4.62 -42.88 66.17
C GLN A 159 5.69 -42.83 65.08
N ASP A 160 6.91 -42.43 65.42
CA ASP A 160 8.05 -42.34 64.50
C ASP A 160 8.92 -43.63 64.50
N TRP A 161 8.45 -44.71 65.14
CA TRP A 161 9.20 -45.96 65.30
C TRP A 161 8.70 -47.07 64.37
N ILE A 162 9.63 -47.97 64.07
CA ILE A 162 9.42 -49.19 63.30
C ILE A 162 9.59 -50.37 64.26
N TYR A 163 8.60 -51.27 64.26
CA TYR A 163 8.52 -52.41 65.17
C TYR A 163 8.79 -53.73 64.44
N PHE A 164 9.62 -54.54 65.08
CA PHE A 164 10.15 -55.77 64.54
C PHE A 164 9.91 -56.94 65.49
N ILE A 165 9.60 -58.09 64.91
CA ILE A 165 9.56 -59.38 65.60
C ILE A 165 10.87 -60.10 65.28
N LEU A 166 11.47 -60.72 66.29
CA LEU A 166 12.69 -61.50 66.10
C LEU A 166 12.31 -62.83 65.44
N VAL A 167 12.93 -63.15 64.31
CA VAL A 167 12.74 -64.46 63.67
C VAL A 167 13.41 -65.51 64.55
N ASN A 168 12.57 -66.21 65.31
CA ASN A 168 12.96 -67.31 66.18
C ASN A 168 13.70 -68.39 65.38
N ASN A 169 14.53 -69.18 66.06
CA ASN A 169 15.32 -70.28 65.50
C ASN A 169 16.51 -69.83 64.64
N MET A 170 16.35 -68.76 63.85
CA MET A 170 17.33 -68.23 62.91
C MET A 170 18.26 -67.19 63.54
N SER A 171 17.74 -66.40 64.48
CA SER A 171 18.54 -65.44 65.26
C SER A 171 19.42 -66.14 66.30
N LYS A 172 20.71 -65.79 66.33
CA LYS A 172 21.72 -66.51 67.11
C LYS A 172 23.00 -65.70 67.36
N LEU A 173 23.86 -66.26 68.20
CA LEU A 173 25.24 -65.83 68.45
C LEU A 173 26.16 -67.03 68.20
N ASN A 174 27.04 -66.95 67.20
CA ASN A 174 28.03 -68.00 66.91
C ASN A 174 29.34 -67.67 67.63
N GLY A 175 29.90 -68.60 68.39
CA GLY A 175 31.13 -68.37 69.14
C GLY A 175 32.34 -68.18 68.22
N VAL A 176 33.16 -67.18 68.54
CA VAL A 176 34.40 -66.84 67.83
C VAL A 176 35.59 -67.11 68.75
N GLY A 177 36.74 -67.49 68.19
CA GLY A 177 37.97 -67.68 68.96
C GLY A 177 37.83 -68.80 69.99
N MET A 178 37.93 -68.47 71.29
CA MET A 178 37.83 -69.49 72.35
C MET A 178 36.42 -70.09 72.52
N ASN A 179 35.40 -69.50 71.90
CA ASN A 179 34.03 -70.02 71.89
C ASN A 179 33.67 -70.76 70.59
N GLU A 180 34.61 -70.93 69.65
CA GLU A 180 34.37 -71.58 68.36
C GLU A 180 33.66 -72.94 68.52
N GLY A 181 32.58 -73.13 67.77
CA GLY A 181 31.71 -74.32 67.85
C GLY A 181 30.59 -74.24 68.89
N LYS A 182 30.47 -73.17 69.68
CA LYS A 182 29.26 -72.88 70.49
C LYS A 182 28.29 -72.03 69.67
N THR A 183 27.01 -72.41 69.61
CA THR A 183 25.94 -71.58 69.05
C THR A 183 24.90 -71.31 70.14
N ILE A 184 24.63 -70.03 70.43
CA ILE A 184 23.54 -69.63 71.32
C ILE A 184 22.37 -69.18 70.46
N ARG A 185 21.23 -69.84 70.62
CA ARG A 185 19.99 -69.48 69.96
C ARG A 185 19.38 -68.27 70.67
N LEU A 186 18.92 -67.30 69.89
CA LEU A 186 18.12 -66.19 70.35
C LEU A 186 16.66 -66.40 69.94
N THR A 187 15.74 -66.10 70.86
CA THR A 187 14.30 -66.07 70.59
C THR A 187 13.70 -64.78 71.12
N HIS A 188 12.59 -64.34 70.54
CA HIS A 188 11.92 -63.11 70.91
C HIS A 188 11.46 -63.16 72.38
N SER A 189 11.63 -62.06 73.12
CA SER A 189 11.14 -61.94 74.49
C SER A 189 10.29 -60.67 74.66
N PRO A 190 9.08 -60.76 75.23
CA PRO A 190 8.40 -61.97 75.71
C PRO A 190 7.99 -62.89 74.54
N SER A 191 7.81 -64.17 74.81
CA SER A 191 7.41 -65.15 73.77
C SER A 191 5.99 -64.93 73.21
N SER A 192 5.21 -64.02 73.82
CA SER A 192 3.94 -63.51 73.30
C SER A 192 4.10 -62.54 72.11
N GLN A 193 5.30 -62.02 71.86
CA GLN A 193 5.59 -61.02 70.83
C GLN A 193 4.86 -59.67 71.00
N GLU A 194 4.28 -59.42 72.19
CA GLU A 194 3.55 -58.19 72.49
C GLU A 194 4.46 -56.97 72.73
N LEU A 195 5.77 -57.18 72.90
CA LEU A 195 6.77 -56.11 73.02
C LEU A 195 7.85 -56.31 71.96
N GLY A 196 7.79 -55.50 70.90
CA GLY A 196 8.64 -55.65 69.73
C GLY A 196 10.05 -55.12 69.96
N PHE A 197 10.96 -55.47 69.04
CA PHE A 197 12.15 -54.68 68.81
C PHE A 197 11.72 -53.34 68.20
N GLN A 198 12.11 -52.25 68.83
CA GLN A 198 11.76 -50.89 68.44
C GLN A 198 12.98 -50.20 67.84
N LEU A 199 12.84 -49.75 66.60
CA LEU A 199 13.80 -48.94 65.87
C LEU A 199 13.24 -47.52 65.72
N GLY A 200 14.04 -46.50 66.00
CA GLY A 200 13.60 -45.12 65.78
C GLY A 200 14.45 -44.08 66.47
N SER A 201 14.02 -42.82 66.37
CA SER A 201 14.66 -41.69 67.07
C SER A 201 14.07 -41.49 68.47
N MET A 202 14.80 -40.84 69.39
CA MET A 202 14.26 -40.39 70.68
C MET A 202 13.69 -41.50 71.58
N GLY A 203 14.48 -42.54 71.87
CA GLY A 203 14.17 -43.50 72.95
C GLY A 203 14.01 -44.97 72.53
N ALA A 204 13.97 -45.26 71.23
CA ALA A 204 13.72 -46.61 70.71
C ALA A 204 14.78 -47.64 71.17
N ASN A 205 16.06 -47.27 71.27
CA ASN A 205 17.11 -48.14 71.84
C ASN A 205 16.93 -48.50 73.33
N ASN A 206 15.96 -47.88 74.02
CA ASN A 206 15.67 -48.03 75.44
C ASN A 206 16.87 -47.74 76.39
N ILE A 207 17.79 -46.88 75.97
CA ILE A 207 19.00 -46.51 76.75
C ILE A 207 19.28 -44.99 76.71
N ASN A 208 19.05 -44.33 75.57
CA ASN A 208 19.29 -42.90 75.40
C ASN A 208 18.28 -42.28 74.39
N MET A 209 18.50 -41.06 73.89
CA MET A 209 17.59 -40.37 72.95
C MET A 209 18.07 -40.37 71.49
N ASN A 210 19.14 -41.09 71.16
CA ASN A 210 19.68 -41.18 69.81
C ASN A 210 18.80 -42.08 68.92
N TYR A 211 19.10 -42.09 67.62
CA TYR A 211 18.50 -43.06 66.70
C TYR A 211 19.12 -44.44 66.95
N GLY A 212 18.29 -45.46 67.14
CA GLY A 212 18.78 -46.78 67.52
C GLY A 212 17.70 -47.84 67.64
N LEU A 213 18.14 -49.06 67.93
CA LEU A 213 17.35 -50.28 68.01
C LEU A 213 17.43 -50.86 69.43
N GLY A 214 16.27 -51.20 70.01
CA GLY A 214 16.17 -51.80 71.34
C GLY A 214 15.18 -52.95 71.37
N GLY A 215 15.53 -54.05 72.03
CA GLY A 215 14.65 -55.22 72.17
C GLY A 215 15.12 -56.22 73.22
N TRP A 216 14.21 -57.10 73.64
CA TRP A 216 14.54 -58.20 74.55
C TRP A 216 14.60 -59.54 73.81
N VAL A 217 15.50 -60.40 74.27
CA VAL A 217 15.72 -61.76 73.76
C VAL A 217 15.68 -62.75 74.91
N ASN A 218 15.29 -63.99 74.64
CA ASN A 218 15.67 -65.12 75.46
C ASN A 218 16.83 -65.83 74.75
N TRP A 219 17.84 -66.22 75.51
CA TRP A 219 19.00 -66.96 75.02
C TRP A 219 18.95 -68.40 75.53
N GLU A 220 19.39 -69.34 74.69
CA GLU A 220 19.43 -70.76 75.01
C GLU A 220 20.63 -71.43 74.31
N VAL A 221 21.31 -72.33 75.00
CA VAL A 221 22.42 -73.12 74.46
C VAL A 221 22.51 -74.48 75.14
N LEU A 222 22.87 -75.50 74.36
CA LEU A 222 23.19 -76.84 74.83
C LEU A 222 24.71 -77.02 74.89
N ASP A 223 25.30 -77.08 76.08
CA ASP A 223 26.74 -77.35 76.25
C ASP A 223 26.95 -78.66 77.02
N ALA A 224 27.74 -79.57 76.42
CA ALA A 224 28.06 -80.90 76.91
C ALA A 224 26.84 -81.72 77.42
N GLY A 225 25.66 -81.51 76.82
CA GLY A 225 24.41 -82.17 77.20
C GLY A 225 23.60 -81.50 78.33
N ASN A 226 23.95 -80.28 78.72
CA ASN A 226 23.17 -79.45 79.66
C ASN A 226 22.63 -78.21 78.94
N THR A 227 21.31 -78.03 78.92
CA THR A 227 20.69 -76.80 78.41
C THR A 227 20.82 -75.69 79.46
N SER A 228 21.37 -74.55 79.05
CA SER A 228 21.39 -73.30 79.83
C SER A 228 20.61 -72.24 79.08
N SER A 229 19.77 -71.50 79.78
CA SER A 229 18.96 -70.43 79.18
C SER A 229 18.72 -69.27 80.14
N GLY A 230 18.34 -68.13 79.58
CA GLY A 230 18.06 -66.91 80.33
C GLY A 230 17.46 -65.81 79.47
N VAL A 231 17.36 -64.61 80.04
CA VAL A 231 16.88 -63.40 79.36
C VAL A 231 18.04 -62.48 79.00
N GLY A 232 17.86 -61.66 77.98
CA GLY A 232 18.83 -60.66 77.57
C GLY A 232 18.18 -59.47 76.86
N ASN A 233 18.99 -58.45 76.59
CA ASN A 233 18.60 -57.29 75.80
C ASN A 233 19.63 -57.01 74.71
N ILE A 234 19.16 -56.48 73.58
CA ILE A 234 19.97 -55.87 72.53
C ILE A 234 19.61 -54.39 72.52
N THR A 235 20.61 -53.53 72.58
CA THR A 235 20.45 -52.07 72.65
C THR A 235 21.59 -51.41 71.90
N ILE A 236 21.32 -50.72 70.80
CA ILE A 236 22.36 -50.19 69.92
C ILE A 236 21.96 -48.85 69.29
N ASP A 237 22.89 -47.91 69.22
CA ASP A 237 22.74 -46.66 68.45
C ASP A 237 23.15 -46.93 67.00
N LEU A 238 22.39 -46.38 66.06
CA LEU A 238 22.61 -46.54 64.63
C LEU A 238 23.03 -45.21 64.01
N THR A 239 24.11 -45.26 63.24
CA THR A 239 24.74 -44.11 62.58
C THR A 239 24.96 -44.42 61.11
N ASN A 240 25.37 -43.42 60.32
CA ASN A 240 25.77 -43.59 58.92
C ASN A 240 24.76 -44.39 58.06
N CYS A 241 23.45 -44.19 58.32
CA CYS A 241 22.39 -44.83 57.58
C CYS A 241 22.39 -44.38 56.11
N VAL A 242 22.58 -45.34 55.21
CA VAL A 242 22.49 -45.16 53.76
C VAL A 242 21.23 -45.89 53.30
N ASN A 243 20.34 -45.15 52.64
CA ASN A 243 19.19 -45.75 51.94
C ASN A 243 19.62 -46.04 50.50
N SER A 244 19.26 -47.21 50.00
CA SER A 244 19.27 -47.52 48.58
C SER A 244 17.86 -47.33 48.01
N GLU A 245 17.75 -46.46 47.01
CA GLU A 245 16.56 -46.29 46.18
C GLU A 245 16.98 -46.42 44.72
N TYR A 246 16.18 -47.14 43.95
CA TYR A 246 16.44 -47.46 42.56
C TYR A 246 15.15 -47.42 41.74
N THR A 247 15.33 -47.31 40.42
CA THR A 247 14.27 -47.04 39.44
C THR A 247 14.10 -48.14 38.40
N CYS A 248 15.04 -49.09 38.33
CA CYS A 248 15.02 -50.21 37.38
C CYS A 248 14.44 -51.48 38.03
N ALA A 249 13.87 -52.38 37.21
CA ALA A 249 13.35 -53.67 37.68
C ALA A 249 14.45 -54.57 38.28
N ASP A 250 15.67 -54.49 37.72
CA ASP A 250 16.88 -55.20 38.15
C ASP A 250 17.29 -54.91 39.61
N ASP A 251 16.77 -53.83 40.21
CA ASP A 251 17.01 -53.47 41.60
C ASP A 251 15.87 -53.92 42.55
N ASN A 252 14.96 -54.80 42.09
CA ASN A 252 13.89 -55.37 42.92
C ASN A 252 14.11 -56.86 43.26
N ASP A 253 15.36 -57.33 43.20
CA ASP A 253 15.76 -58.69 43.56
C ASP A 253 15.27 -59.12 44.95
N ILE A 254 14.86 -60.39 45.06
CA ILE A 254 14.32 -60.94 46.31
C ILE A 254 15.13 -62.15 46.75
N LEU A 255 15.79 -62.03 47.89
CA LEU A 255 16.44 -63.14 48.59
C LEU A 255 15.44 -63.87 49.48
N TYR A 256 15.25 -65.17 49.23
CA TYR A 256 14.61 -66.10 50.14
C TYR A 256 15.66 -66.96 50.82
N ARG A 257 15.83 -66.80 52.13
CA ARG A 257 16.78 -67.58 52.93
C ARG A 257 16.02 -68.54 53.84
N PHE A 258 16.26 -69.83 53.65
CA PHE A 258 15.63 -70.92 54.40
C PHE A 258 16.60 -71.47 55.44
N TYR A 259 16.08 -71.76 56.63
CA TYR A 259 16.85 -72.19 57.78
C TYR A 259 16.19 -73.40 58.43
N ALA A 260 16.97 -74.44 58.73
CA ALA A 260 16.54 -75.61 59.48
C ALA A 260 17.62 -76.02 60.50
N GLY A 261 17.25 -76.14 61.79
CA GLY A 261 18.22 -76.45 62.83
C GLY A 261 17.64 -76.69 64.22
N ASN A 262 18.51 -77.03 65.18
CA ASN A 262 18.19 -77.19 66.60
C ASN A 262 19.31 -76.60 67.48
N GLU A 263 19.28 -76.89 68.79
CA GLU A 263 20.29 -76.42 69.76
C GLU A 263 21.73 -76.91 69.46
N CYS A 264 21.91 -77.89 68.59
CA CYS A 264 23.21 -78.52 68.30
C CYS A 264 23.85 -78.06 66.98
N GLY A 265 23.12 -77.35 66.12
CA GLY A 265 23.55 -77.00 64.78
C GLY A 265 22.39 -76.69 63.82
N TYR A 266 22.71 -76.08 62.69
CA TYR A 266 21.75 -75.68 61.66
C TYR A 266 22.39 -75.78 60.28
N ASP A 267 21.55 -75.67 59.25
CA ASP A 267 21.96 -75.41 57.88
C ASP A 267 21.14 -74.24 57.30
N GLN A 268 21.64 -73.64 56.22
CA GLN A 268 21.04 -72.50 55.54
C GLN A 268 21.13 -72.65 54.02
N VAL A 269 20.06 -72.29 53.31
CA VAL A 269 20.11 -72.14 51.84
C VAL A 269 19.42 -70.86 51.39
N ASP A 270 20.01 -70.20 50.40
CA ASP A 270 19.59 -68.93 49.84
C ASP A 270 19.10 -69.13 48.40
N ILE A 271 17.93 -68.60 48.05
CA ILE A 271 17.40 -68.53 46.69
C ILE A 271 17.22 -67.06 46.32
N LEU A 272 17.93 -66.60 45.30
CA LEU A 272 17.77 -65.28 44.71
C LEU A 272 16.72 -65.31 43.59
N ILE A 273 15.73 -64.42 43.64
CA ILE A 273 14.90 -64.06 42.50
C ILE A 273 15.52 -62.82 41.87
N ASP A 274 16.08 -63.01 40.68
CA ASP A 274 16.77 -62.01 39.85
C ASP A 274 15.74 -61.40 38.90
N HIS A 275 15.34 -60.14 39.11
CA HIS A 275 14.43 -59.45 38.20
C HIS A 275 15.24 -58.81 37.06
N THR A 276 14.74 -58.84 35.82
CA THR A 276 15.43 -58.20 34.69
C THR A 276 14.48 -57.49 33.73
N ASP A 277 14.82 -56.25 33.37
CA ASP A 277 14.18 -55.51 32.28
C ASP A 277 15.16 -55.32 31.11
N ASN A 278 14.92 -56.11 30.06
CA ASN A 278 15.70 -56.12 28.83
C ASN A 278 14.87 -55.69 27.61
N THR A 279 13.72 -55.05 27.83
CA THR A 279 12.77 -54.69 26.78
C THR A 279 12.61 -53.17 26.69
N PRO A 280 12.94 -52.53 25.56
CA PRO A 280 12.74 -51.10 25.42
C PRO A 280 11.25 -50.70 25.43
N PRO A 281 10.92 -49.47 25.86
CA PRO A 281 9.57 -48.94 25.83
C PRO A 281 8.84 -49.15 24.50
N SER A 282 7.53 -49.32 24.57
CA SER A 282 6.68 -49.49 23.39
C SER A 282 5.90 -48.21 23.09
N TRP A 283 5.98 -47.72 21.85
CA TRP A 283 5.23 -46.55 21.40
C TRP A 283 3.73 -46.83 21.38
N THR A 284 2.96 -46.01 22.11
CA THR A 284 1.48 -46.00 22.04
C THR A 284 0.96 -44.98 21.03
N TYR A 285 1.71 -43.91 20.79
CA TYR A 285 1.44 -42.95 19.71
C TYR A 285 2.74 -42.32 19.20
N VAL A 286 2.86 -42.20 17.87
CA VAL A 286 3.86 -41.36 17.20
C VAL A 286 3.11 -40.51 16.17
N PRO A 287 3.28 -39.17 16.19
CA PRO A 287 2.69 -38.30 15.18
C PRO A 287 3.14 -38.66 13.76
N GLY A 288 2.18 -38.71 12.81
CA GLY A 288 2.48 -39.00 11.41
C GLY A 288 3.15 -37.83 10.68
N ASP A 289 3.74 -38.13 9.51
CA ASP A 289 4.30 -37.12 8.61
C ASP A 289 3.23 -36.09 8.17
N LEU A 290 3.67 -34.85 7.99
CA LEU A 290 2.80 -33.70 7.68
C LEU A 290 3.37 -32.90 6.51
N THR A 291 2.51 -32.50 5.57
CA THR A 291 2.81 -31.49 4.56
C THR A 291 1.79 -30.35 4.68
N GLN A 292 2.27 -29.11 4.69
CA GLN A 292 1.42 -27.92 4.85
C GLN A 292 2.05 -26.69 4.19
N GLU A 293 1.25 -25.63 4.05
CA GLU A 293 1.75 -24.33 3.63
C GLU A 293 2.62 -23.68 4.73
N CYS A 294 3.57 -22.88 4.29
CA CYS A 294 4.43 -22.02 5.12
C CYS A 294 3.68 -20.94 5.91
N SER A 295 2.49 -20.53 5.47
CA SER A 295 1.64 -19.58 6.22
C SER A 295 0.82 -20.25 7.33
N ASP A 296 0.73 -21.58 7.35
CA ASP A 296 0.00 -22.32 8.39
C ASP A 296 0.89 -22.55 9.62
N ALA A 297 0.35 -22.38 10.82
CA ALA A 297 1.05 -22.72 12.05
C ALA A 297 1.06 -24.25 12.25
N PRO A 298 2.23 -24.92 12.32
CA PRO A 298 2.28 -26.38 12.43
C PRO A 298 1.74 -26.88 13.77
N ILE A 299 0.84 -27.86 13.70
CA ILE A 299 0.29 -28.54 14.89
C ILE A 299 1.29 -29.60 15.34
N LEU A 300 2.15 -29.24 16.29
CA LEU A 300 3.19 -30.12 16.83
C LEU A 300 2.64 -30.98 17.98
N GLU A 301 2.16 -32.18 17.64
CA GLU A 301 1.82 -33.20 18.62
C GLU A 301 3.08 -33.86 19.21
N ASN A 302 2.92 -34.49 20.38
CA ASN A 302 3.99 -35.24 21.05
C ASN A 302 3.73 -36.75 20.96
N ALA A 303 4.79 -37.54 20.85
CA ALA A 303 4.72 -38.99 20.94
C ALA A 303 4.44 -39.44 22.38
N THR A 304 3.83 -40.62 22.53
CA THR A 304 3.63 -41.29 23.83
C THR A 304 4.09 -42.74 23.76
N ALA A 305 4.67 -43.22 24.85
CA ALA A 305 5.14 -44.59 25.02
C ALA A 305 4.65 -45.14 26.36
N THR A 306 4.75 -46.45 26.52
CA THR A 306 4.50 -47.17 27.78
C THR A 306 5.57 -48.23 27.95
N ASP A 307 6.00 -48.42 29.19
CA ASP A 307 6.79 -49.56 29.61
C ASP A 307 6.03 -50.36 30.70
N LEU A 308 6.40 -51.62 30.91
CA LEU A 308 5.78 -52.54 31.87
C LEU A 308 6.54 -52.67 33.19
N CYS A 309 7.82 -52.30 33.20
CA CYS A 309 8.82 -52.76 34.15
C CYS A 309 9.40 -51.62 34.98
N SER A 310 9.54 -50.43 34.38
CA SER A 310 10.11 -49.25 35.04
C SER A 310 9.44 -47.94 34.57
N GLU A 311 9.81 -46.81 35.21
CA GLU A 311 9.41 -45.49 34.71
C GLU A 311 10.22 -45.13 33.45
N LEU A 312 9.59 -44.43 32.50
CA LEU A 312 10.22 -44.03 31.24
C LEU A 312 10.25 -42.52 31.06
N SER A 313 11.22 -42.07 30.27
CA SER A 313 11.31 -40.70 29.76
C SER A 313 11.13 -40.67 28.24
N ILE A 314 10.58 -39.58 27.71
CA ILE A 314 10.51 -39.33 26.26
C ILE A 314 11.20 -38.00 25.99
N THR A 315 12.22 -38.04 25.13
CA THR A 315 12.90 -36.85 24.62
C THR A 315 12.57 -36.66 23.14
N SER A 316 12.74 -35.44 22.64
CA SER A 316 12.61 -35.16 21.21
C SER A 316 13.64 -34.14 20.76
N GLU A 317 14.37 -34.46 19.69
CA GLU A 317 15.27 -33.54 19.00
C GLU A 317 14.71 -33.25 17.59
N SER A 318 15.13 -32.13 17.00
CA SER A 318 14.68 -31.73 15.67
C SER A 318 15.82 -31.17 14.83
N ASP A 319 15.97 -31.68 13.60
CA ASP A 319 16.83 -31.12 12.57
C ASP A 319 15.98 -30.38 11.52
N THR A 320 16.57 -29.41 10.81
CA THR A 320 15.87 -28.60 9.79
C THR A 320 16.70 -28.48 8.52
N LEU A 321 16.20 -29.08 7.44
CA LEU A 321 16.75 -28.92 6.10
C LEU A 321 16.03 -27.75 5.39
N PHE A 322 16.73 -26.66 5.18
CA PHE A 322 16.25 -25.55 4.37
C PHE A 322 16.28 -25.89 2.87
N GLY A 323 15.21 -25.56 2.17
CA GLY A 323 15.13 -25.66 0.71
C GLY A 323 15.88 -24.54 -0.01
N SER A 324 15.76 -24.50 -1.34
CA SER A 324 16.37 -23.45 -2.16
C SER A 324 15.59 -22.13 -2.18
N ALA A 325 14.31 -22.16 -1.81
CA ALA A 325 13.43 -21.00 -1.71
C ALA A 325 13.25 -20.61 -0.24
N ALA A 326 13.04 -19.32 0.04
CA ALA A 326 12.55 -18.88 1.34
C ALA A 326 11.17 -19.53 1.61
N GLY A 327 10.82 -19.75 2.87
CA GLY A 327 9.58 -20.44 3.26
C GLY A 327 9.60 -21.98 3.11
N ASN A 328 10.38 -22.53 2.17
CA ASN A 328 10.45 -23.98 1.94
C ASN A 328 11.48 -24.67 2.84
N TYR A 329 11.06 -25.57 3.72
CA TYR A 329 11.96 -26.35 4.60
C TYR A 329 11.33 -27.65 5.11
N ILE A 330 12.17 -28.58 5.53
CA ILE A 330 11.77 -29.86 6.12
C ILE A 330 12.28 -29.91 7.56
N VAL A 331 11.39 -30.11 8.53
CA VAL A 331 11.75 -30.40 9.92
C VAL A 331 11.63 -31.90 10.15
N ILE A 332 12.72 -32.54 10.57
CA ILE A 332 12.73 -33.95 10.96
C ILE A 332 12.80 -33.99 12.49
N ARG A 333 11.74 -34.46 13.14
CA ARG A 333 11.68 -34.67 14.59
C ARG A 333 12.00 -36.12 14.90
N THR A 334 12.97 -36.37 15.77
CA THR A 334 13.30 -37.70 16.30
C THR A 334 12.87 -37.76 17.75
N PHE A 335 11.96 -38.67 18.06
CA PHE A 335 11.55 -38.99 19.42
C PHE A 335 12.33 -40.21 19.91
N THR A 336 12.84 -40.15 21.14
CA THR A 336 13.49 -41.28 21.82
C THR A 336 12.77 -41.52 23.14
N ALA A 337 12.27 -42.74 23.34
CA ALA A 337 11.76 -43.19 24.63
C ALA A 337 12.79 -44.12 25.26
N GLU A 338 13.17 -43.84 26.50
CA GLU A 338 14.19 -44.56 27.27
C GLU A 338 13.64 -44.86 28.66
N ASP A 339 13.71 -46.12 29.07
CA ASP A 339 13.30 -46.59 30.40
C ASP A 339 14.38 -46.33 31.46
N ALA A 340 14.09 -46.63 32.73
CA ALA A 340 15.02 -46.39 33.82
C ALA A 340 16.15 -47.44 33.92
N CYS A 341 16.09 -48.50 33.12
CA CYS A 341 17.13 -49.52 32.96
C CYS A 341 18.08 -49.20 31.79
N GLY A 342 17.76 -48.18 30.98
CA GLY A 342 18.54 -47.71 29.85
C GLY A 342 18.23 -48.40 28.53
N ASN A 343 17.13 -49.19 28.43
CA ASN A 343 16.68 -49.68 27.13
C ASN A 343 15.91 -48.56 26.42
N ALA A 344 16.20 -48.36 25.13
CA ALA A 344 15.67 -47.24 24.35
C ALA A 344 15.08 -47.66 23.00
N THR A 345 14.07 -46.92 22.56
CA THR A 345 13.48 -46.99 21.22
C THR A 345 13.40 -45.60 20.60
N SER A 346 13.43 -45.50 19.27
CA SER A 346 13.30 -44.23 18.56
C SER A 346 12.31 -44.28 17.40
N ALA A 347 11.71 -43.14 17.10
CA ALA A 347 10.78 -42.95 15.99
C ALA A 347 10.91 -41.53 15.41
N THR A 348 10.57 -41.36 14.14
CA THR A 348 10.74 -40.08 13.42
C THR A 348 9.44 -39.56 12.83
N GLN A 349 9.26 -38.24 12.84
CA GLN A 349 8.22 -37.51 12.12
C GLN A 349 8.88 -36.52 11.14
N THR A 350 8.43 -36.52 9.88
CA THR A 350 8.83 -35.56 8.85
C THR A 350 7.74 -34.52 8.65
N ILE A 351 8.07 -33.25 8.86
CA ILE A 351 7.19 -32.11 8.58
C ILE A 351 7.77 -31.37 7.39
N THR A 352 7.00 -31.28 6.30
CA THR A 352 7.41 -30.66 5.04
C THR A 352 6.63 -29.38 4.83
N ILE A 353 7.33 -28.26 4.78
CA ILE A 353 6.78 -26.93 4.55
C ILE A 353 7.11 -26.51 3.12
N PHE A 354 6.08 -26.17 2.36
CA PHE A 354 6.21 -25.57 1.03
C PHE A 354 5.34 -24.33 0.91
N ASP A 355 5.70 -23.46 -0.01
CA ASP A 355 4.89 -22.38 -0.54
C ASP A 355 4.33 -22.78 -1.90
N THR A 356 3.01 -22.81 -2.04
CA THR A 356 2.30 -22.99 -3.32
C THR A 356 1.38 -21.84 -3.67
N THR A 357 1.43 -20.74 -2.91
CA THR A 357 0.55 -19.58 -3.05
C THR A 357 1.23 -18.52 -3.91
N ALA A 358 0.51 -17.93 -4.87
CA ALA A 358 1.05 -16.81 -5.65
C ALA A 358 0.91 -15.49 -4.87
N PRO A 359 1.81 -14.50 -5.06
CA PRO A 359 1.74 -13.22 -4.35
C PRO A 359 0.43 -12.46 -4.56
N GLU A 360 0.05 -11.63 -3.59
CA GLU A 360 -1.00 -10.63 -3.78
C GLU A 360 -0.42 -9.41 -4.50
N LEU A 361 -0.79 -9.22 -5.77
CA LEU A 361 -0.36 -8.12 -6.63
C LEU A 361 -1.42 -7.00 -6.68
N THR A 362 -0.98 -5.76 -6.44
CA THR A 362 -1.78 -4.53 -6.64
C THR A 362 -1.10 -3.65 -7.69
N ILE A 363 -1.78 -3.42 -8.82
CA ILE A 363 -1.32 -2.53 -9.90
C ILE A 363 -2.03 -1.16 -9.85
N PRO A 364 -1.42 -0.09 -10.41
CA PRO A 364 -2.12 1.17 -10.62
C PRO A 364 -3.24 1.04 -11.66
N ALA A 365 -4.29 1.84 -11.54
CA ALA A 365 -5.47 1.75 -12.40
C ALA A 365 -5.24 2.29 -13.82
N ASP A 366 -6.03 1.79 -14.78
CA ASP A 366 -6.12 2.32 -16.14
C ASP A 366 -6.56 3.78 -16.16
N TYR A 367 -6.01 4.57 -17.09
CA TYR A 367 -6.46 5.95 -17.30
C TYR A 367 -6.30 6.42 -18.75
N THR A 368 -6.99 7.52 -19.06
CA THR A 368 -6.91 8.25 -20.32
C THR A 368 -6.45 9.68 -20.02
N ALA A 369 -5.54 10.23 -20.83
CA ALA A 369 -5.01 11.58 -20.68
C ALA A 369 -4.76 12.24 -22.04
N GLU A 370 -4.72 13.57 -22.08
CA GLU A 370 -4.34 14.30 -23.28
C GLU A 370 -2.84 14.11 -23.56
N CYS A 371 -2.46 14.12 -24.84
CA CYS A 371 -1.07 14.05 -25.29
C CYS A 371 -0.20 15.21 -24.81
N SER A 372 -0.78 16.36 -24.45
CA SER A 372 -0.05 17.49 -23.85
C SER A 372 0.15 17.39 -22.33
N ASP A 373 -0.56 16.49 -21.67
CA ASP A 373 -0.47 16.34 -20.21
C ASP A 373 0.79 15.57 -19.78
N THR A 374 1.12 15.63 -18.50
CA THR A 374 2.15 14.77 -17.91
C THR A 374 1.53 13.43 -17.52
N HIS A 375 2.10 12.33 -17.98
CA HIS A 375 1.61 10.97 -17.73
C HIS A 375 2.36 10.31 -16.55
N PRO A 376 1.81 10.29 -15.31
CA PRO A 376 2.44 9.62 -14.19
C PRO A 376 2.48 8.11 -14.40
N MET A 377 3.64 7.51 -14.18
CA MET A 377 3.88 6.06 -14.24
C MET A 377 4.17 5.56 -12.84
N GLU A 378 3.10 5.28 -12.08
CA GLU A 378 3.24 4.66 -10.76
C GLU A 378 3.67 3.19 -10.92
N ASP A 379 4.38 2.66 -9.91
CA ASP A 379 4.81 1.27 -9.87
C ASP A 379 3.76 0.40 -9.16
N ALA A 380 3.72 -0.89 -9.51
CA ALA A 380 2.92 -1.88 -8.79
C ALA A 380 3.58 -2.27 -7.46
N THR A 381 2.77 -2.77 -6.53
CA THR A 381 3.23 -3.33 -5.25
C THR A 381 2.70 -4.75 -5.09
N ALA A 382 3.49 -5.64 -4.52
CA ALA A 382 3.08 -7.00 -4.22
C ALA A 382 3.60 -7.45 -2.85
N THR A 383 2.85 -8.33 -2.21
CA THR A 383 3.19 -8.96 -0.93
C THR A 383 2.89 -10.44 -0.98
N ASP A 384 3.67 -11.23 -0.27
CA ASP A 384 3.49 -12.66 -0.16
C ASP A 384 3.41 -13.11 1.31
N ASN A 385 2.79 -14.26 1.57
CA ASN A 385 2.59 -14.82 2.90
C ASN A 385 3.81 -15.56 3.46
N CYS A 386 4.81 -15.90 2.63
CA CYS A 386 5.89 -16.82 2.95
C CYS A 386 7.31 -16.36 2.55
N GLY A 387 7.44 -15.46 1.57
CA GLY A 387 8.72 -15.02 1.02
C GLY A 387 8.82 -13.53 0.73
N VAL A 388 9.90 -13.14 0.04
CA VAL A 388 9.98 -11.84 -0.63
C VAL A 388 9.48 -11.96 -2.06
N VAL A 389 8.98 -10.86 -2.62
CA VAL A 389 8.42 -10.81 -3.96
C VAL A 389 9.28 -9.95 -4.87
N THR A 390 9.51 -10.45 -6.07
CA THR A 390 10.09 -9.70 -7.19
C THR A 390 8.98 -9.28 -8.15
N ILE A 391 9.05 -8.05 -8.69
CA ILE A 391 8.09 -7.56 -9.68
C ILE A 391 8.86 -7.21 -10.95
N ASP A 392 8.56 -7.91 -12.04
CA ASP A 392 9.02 -7.57 -13.38
C ASP A 392 7.94 -6.74 -14.10
N LEU A 393 8.37 -5.68 -14.80
CA LEU A 393 7.51 -4.85 -15.65
C LEU A 393 7.93 -5.02 -17.12
N ILE A 394 6.97 -5.42 -17.95
CA ILE A 394 7.09 -5.37 -19.42
C ILE A 394 6.18 -4.27 -19.93
N GLU A 395 6.78 -3.25 -20.55
CA GLU A 395 6.06 -2.12 -21.15
C GLU A 395 6.09 -2.22 -22.68
N THR A 396 4.95 -1.95 -23.31
CA THR A 396 4.81 -1.85 -24.77
C THR A 396 4.03 -0.60 -25.12
N THR A 397 4.46 0.11 -26.16
CA THR A 397 3.76 1.29 -26.70
C THR A 397 3.29 1.00 -28.11
N VAL A 398 2.02 1.29 -28.40
CA VAL A 398 1.42 1.16 -29.74
C VAL A 398 0.85 2.52 -30.12
N ASN A 399 1.30 3.07 -31.26
CA ASN A 399 0.77 4.35 -31.76
C ASN A 399 -0.74 4.27 -32.02
N GLY A 400 -1.44 5.37 -31.74
CA GLY A 400 -2.87 5.53 -31.94
C GLY A 400 -3.26 5.75 -33.40
N ALA A 401 -4.47 6.29 -33.62
CA ALA A 401 -5.01 6.48 -34.96
C ALA A 401 -4.43 7.73 -35.65
N CYS A 402 -4.07 8.75 -34.87
CA CYS A 402 -3.49 10.01 -35.33
C CYS A 402 -2.14 10.31 -34.66
N ALA A 403 -1.51 11.43 -35.06
CA ALA A 403 -0.22 11.85 -34.53
C ALA A 403 -0.36 12.33 -33.07
N GLY A 404 0.61 11.98 -32.21
CA GLY A 404 0.56 12.31 -30.77
C GLY A 404 -0.15 11.27 -29.92
N GLU A 405 -1.11 10.52 -30.48
CA GLU A 405 -1.79 9.43 -29.76
C GLU A 405 -0.95 8.15 -29.66
N TYR A 406 -1.07 7.46 -28.53
CA TYR A 406 -0.55 6.11 -28.32
C TYR A 406 -1.17 5.46 -27.09
N VAL A 407 -1.17 4.13 -27.08
CA VAL A 407 -1.55 3.32 -25.91
C VAL A 407 -0.29 2.69 -25.35
N ILE A 408 -0.06 2.87 -24.05
CA ILE A 408 0.95 2.13 -23.29
C ILE A 408 0.23 0.97 -22.59
N THR A 409 0.73 -0.25 -22.80
CA THR A 409 0.30 -1.45 -22.08
C THR A 409 1.46 -1.92 -21.19
N ARG A 410 1.24 -1.87 -19.87
CA ARG A 410 2.21 -2.21 -18.82
C ARG A 410 1.76 -3.52 -18.16
N VAL A 411 2.50 -4.59 -18.40
CA VAL A 411 2.26 -5.91 -17.78
C VAL A 411 3.20 -6.06 -16.60
N PHE A 412 2.64 -6.12 -15.39
CA PHE A 412 3.37 -6.39 -14.16
C PHE A 412 3.26 -7.89 -13.86
N THR A 413 4.38 -8.51 -13.49
CA THR A 413 4.44 -9.90 -13.05
C THR A 413 5.12 -9.98 -11.69
N ALA A 414 4.37 -10.35 -10.66
CA ALA A 414 4.90 -10.64 -9.33
C ALA A 414 5.29 -12.12 -9.25
N THR A 415 6.49 -12.41 -8.75
CA THR A 415 7.02 -13.77 -8.53
C THR A 415 7.72 -13.84 -7.18
N ASP A 416 7.36 -14.82 -6.35
CA ASP A 416 8.02 -15.11 -5.07
C ASP A 416 9.32 -15.94 -5.22
N ASP A 417 9.99 -16.20 -4.09
CA ASP A 417 11.20 -17.04 -4.04
C ASP A 417 10.95 -18.53 -4.32
N ALA A 418 9.71 -19.02 -4.19
CA ALA A 418 9.31 -20.40 -4.51
C ALA A 418 9.01 -20.60 -6.01
N GLY A 419 8.79 -19.50 -6.73
CA GLY A 419 8.49 -19.46 -8.16
C GLY A 419 7.01 -19.42 -8.50
N ASN A 420 6.11 -19.23 -7.51
CA ASN A 420 4.71 -18.96 -7.83
C ASN A 420 4.60 -17.51 -8.35
N SER A 421 3.65 -17.26 -9.24
CA SER A 421 3.57 -15.96 -9.93
C SER A 421 2.15 -15.60 -10.36
N ILE A 422 1.92 -14.29 -10.43
CA ILE A 422 0.70 -13.67 -10.94
C ILE A 422 1.08 -12.48 -11.83
N SER A 423 0.30 -12.25 -12.89
CA SER A 423 0.45 -11.08 -13.75
C SER A 423 -0.86 -10.32 -13.89
N ASP A 424 -0.77 -9.00 -13.95
CA ASP A 424 -1.89 -8.12 -14.28
C ASP A 424 -1.43 -6.97 -15.20
N THR A 425 -2.37 -6.33 -15.89
CA THR A 425 -2.10 -5.39 -16.99
C THR A 425 -2.76 -4.04 -16.77
N GLN A 426 -1.96 -2.98 -16.74
CA GLN A 426 -2.44 -1.59 -16.82
C GLN A 426 -2.42 -1.10 -18.28
N THR A 427 -3.50 -0.43 -18.69
CA THR A 427 -3.64 0.25 -19.97
C THR A 427 -3.73 1.76 -19.78
N ILE A 428 -2.82 2.50 -20.40
CA ILE A 428 -2.81 3.98 -20.40
C ILE A 428 -3.04 4.44 -21.83
N SER A 429 -4.12 5.20 -22.05
CA SER A 429 -4.50 5.70 -23.39
C SER A 429 -4.21 7.19 -23.50
N ILE A 430 -3.27 7.55 -24.37
CA ILE A 430 -2.96 8.95 -24.67
C ILE A 430 -3.69 9.32 -25.95
N ILE A 431 -4.63 10.27 -25.82
CA ILE A 431 -5.53 10.71 -26.89
C ILE A 431 -5.42 12.23 -27.11
N ASP A 432 -5.93 12.71 -28.23
CA ASP A 432 -6.10 14.15 -28.50
C ASP A 432 -7.58 14.49 -28.66
N THR A 433 -8.14 15.27 -27.72
CA THR A 433 -9.52 15.76 -27.83
C THR A 433 -9.61 17.29 -27.89
N THR A 434 -8.47 17.96 -28.01
CA THR A 434 -8.37 19.42 -27.94
C THR A 434 -8.37 20.00 -29.35
N ALA A 435 -9.20 21.02 -29.59
CA ALA A 435 -9.24 21.69 -30.90
C ALA A 435 -8.14 22.77 -31.02
N PRO A 436 -7.54 22.96 -32.21
CA PRO A 436 -6.44 23.91 -32.39
C PRO A 436 -6.82 25.35 -32.03
N VAL A 437 -5.86 26.09 -31.48
CA VAL A 437 -6.00 27.53 -31.20
C VAL A 437 -5.77 28.31 -32.49
N LEU A 438 -6.87 28.72 -33.15
CA LEU A 438 -6.87 29.51 -34.38
C LEU A 438 -6.80 31.03 -34.09
N THR A 439 -5.89 31.71 -34.77
CA THR A 439 -5.74 33.18 -34.80
C THR A 439 -5.90 33.70 -36.23
N ILE A 440 -6.97 34.46 -36.47
CA ILE A 440 -7.27 35.07 -37.78
C ILE A 440 -6.88 36.57 -37.81
N PRO A 441 -6.65 37.17 -39.00
CA PRO A 441 -6.53 38.61 -39.14
C PRO A 441 -7.86 39.31 -38.80
N ALA A 442 -7.79 40.59 -38.41
CA ALA A 442 -8.96 41.36 -38.01
C ALA A 442 -9.80 41.86 -39.21
N ASP A 443 -11.08 42.11 -38.96
CA ASP A 443 -11.99 42.78 -39.89
C ASP A 443 -11.51 44.19 -40.22
N TYR A 444 -11.69 44.63 -41.46
CA TYR A 444 -11.38 46.01 -41.86
C TYR A 444 -12.31 46.56 -42.95
N THR A 445 -12.27 47.88 -43.10
CA THR A 445 -12.93 48.62 -44.19
C THR A 445 -11.88 49.44 -44.93
N ALA A 446 -11.93 49.47 -46.25
CA ALA A 446 -10.99 50.20 -47.11
C ALA A 446 -11.71 50.80 -48.32
N GLU A 447 -11.13 51.86 -48.89
CA GLU A 447 -11.61 52.41 -50.17
C GLU A 447 -11.33 51.43 -51.30
N CYS A 448 -12.14 51.45 -52.36
CA CYS A 448 -11.98 50.51 -53.46
C CYS A 448 -10.72 50.78 -54.30
N SER A 449 -10.17 52.01 -54.25
CA SER A 449 -8.89 52.37 -54.86
C SER A 449 -7.67 51.95 -54.04
N ASP A 450 -7.84 51.58 -52.77
CA ASP A 450 -6.75 51.16 -51.90
C ASP A 450 -6.28 49.73 -52.22
N THR A 451 -5.12 49.35 -51.70
CA THR A 451 -4.69 47.94 -51.70
C THR A 451 -5.39 47.17 -50.60
N HIS A 452 -5.98 46.02 -50.93
CA HIS A 452 -6.69 45.15 -49.97
C HIS A 452 -5.77 44.00 -49.51
N PRO A 453 -5.07 44.11 -48.35
CA PRO A 453 -4.27 43.00 -47.83
C PRO A 453 -5.15 41.81 -47.43
N MET A 454 -4.69 40.61 -47.80
CA MET A 454 -5.38 39.33 -47.56
C MET A 454 -4.48 38.41 -46.73
N ASP A 455 -4.09 38.88 -45.54
CA ASP A 455 -3.18 38.14 -44.65
C ASP A 455 -3.74 36.74 -44.32
N ASP A 456 -2.83 35.78 -44.09
CA ASP A 456 -3.19 34.41 -43.72
C ASP A 456 -3.49 34.28 -42.21
N ALA A 457 -4.33 33.32 -41.86
CA ALA A 457 -4.49 32.89 -40.47
C ALA A 457 -3.33 32.00 -40.02
N SER A 458 -3.18 31.87 -38.70
CA SER A 458 -2.23 30.94 -38.06
C SER A 458 -2.93 30.15 -36.96
N ALA A 459 -2.47 28.92 -36.73
CA ALA A 459 -3.03 28.07 -35.69
C ALA A 459 -1.94 27.24 -35.04
N THR A 460 -2.12 26.91 -33.77
CA THR A 460 -1.23 26.05 -33.00
C THR A 460 -2.04 25.04 -32.21
N ASP A 461 -1.52 23.84 -32.09
CA ASP A 461 -2.12 22.76 -31.33
C ASP A 461 -1.16 22.26 -30.23
N ASN A 462 -1.71 21.64 -29.18
CA ASN A 462 -0.96 21.14 -28.02
C ASN A 462 -0.39 19.72 -28.21
N CYS A 463 -0.83 19.00 -29.25
CA CYS A 463 -0.59 17.57 -29.47
C CYS A 463 -0.02 17.24 -30.86
N GLY A 464 -0.43 17.96 -31.91
CA GLY A 464 -0.13 17.61 -33.30
C GLY A 464 0.26 18.79 -34.20
N THR A 465 0.20 18.54 -35.52
CA THR A 465 0.30 19.59 -36.53
C THR A 465 -1.09 20.02 -36.98
N VAL A 466 -1.21 21.25 -37.50
CA VAL A 466 -2.50 21.86 -37.86
C VAL A 466 -2.55 22.18 -39.33
N THR A 467 -3.63 21.76 -39.99
CA THR A 467 -3.99 22.19 -41.34
C THR A 467 -5.03 23.30 -41.26
N ILE A 468 -4.83 24.39 -41.99
CA ILE A 468 -5.82 25.49 -42.11
C ILE A 468 -6.47 25.44 -43.49
N GLY A 469 -7.78 25.24 -43.51
CA GLY A 469 -8.64 25.47 -44.68
C GLY A 469 -9.17 26.91 -44.70
N LEU A 470 -9.43 27.42 -45.90
CA LEU A 470 -9.99 28.75 -46.14
C LEU A 470 -11.13 28.63 -47.17
N VAL A 471 -12.29 29.19 -46.83
CA VAL A 471 -13.44 29.33 -47.73
C VAL A 471 -13.77 30.82 -47.86
N GLU A 472 -13.74 31.35 -49.07
CA GLU A 472 -13.98 32.77 -49.33
C GLU A 472 -15.27 32.97 -50.13
N THR A 473 -16.04 33.98 -49.74
CA THR A 473 -17.26 34.40 -50.46
C THR A 473 -17.24 35.91 -50.65
N THR A 474 -17.48 36.36 -51.89
CA THR A 474 -17.56 37.78 -52.23
C THR A 474 -18.99 38.14 -52.62
N VAL A 475 -19.53 39.16 -51.96
CA VAL A 475 -20.86 39.70 -52.23
C VAL A 475 -20.70 41.13 -52.76
N ALA A 476 -21.29 41.42 -53.91
CA ALA A 476 -21.26 42.78 -54.48
C ALA A 476 -22.00 43.76 -53.56
N GLY A 477 -21.47 44.98 -53.44
CA GLY A 477 -22.06 46.06 -52.65
C GLY A 477 -23.24 46.72 -53.35
N THR A 478 -23.65 47.88 -52.83
CA THR A 478 -24.79 48.65 -53.36
C THR A 478 -24.47 49.46 -54.62
N CYS A 479 -23.19 49.60 -54.97
CA CYS A 479 -22.69 50.38 -56.09
C CYS A 479 -21.46 49.72 -56.73
N ALA A 480 -20.98 50.25 -57.86
CA ALA A 480 -19.76 49.78 -58.50
C ALA A 480 -18.53 49.98 -57.58
N GLY A 481 -17.50 49.16 -57.72
CA GLY A 481 -16.30 49.20 -56.86
C GLY A 481 -16.50 48.67 -55.43
N ALA A 482 -17.67 48.83 -54.84
CA ALA A 482 -17.99 48.35 -53.48
C ALA A 482 -18.35 46.85 -53.45
N TYR A 483 -17.82 46.14 -52.45
CA TYR A 483 -18.11 44.71 -52.19
C TYR A 483 -17.71 44.30 -50.77
N THR A 484 -18.19 43.14 -50.30
CA THR A 484 -17.76 42.54 -49.04
C THR A 484 -17.19 41.15 -49.31
N VAL A 485 -16.02 40.85 -48.74
CA VAL A 485 -15.43 39.51 -48.72
C VAL A 485 -15.56 38.94 -47.32
N THR A 486 -16.16 37.76 -47.21
CA THR A 486 -16.21 36.98 -45.97
C THR A 486 -15.29 35.76 -46.15
N ARG A 487 -14.28 35.66 -45.28
CA ARG A 487 -13.23 34.64 -45.29
C ARG A 487 -13.41 33.75 -44.06
N GLU A 488 -13.88 32.52 -44.25
CA GLU A 488 -14.01 31.52 -43.18
C GLU A 488 -12.74 30.66 -43.13
N PHE A 489 -12.02 30.74 -42.01
CA PHE A 489 -10.87 29.91 -41.71
C PHE A 489 -11.28 28.74 -40.82
N ILE A 490 -10.81 27.54 -41.14
CA ILE A 490 -11.05 26.31 -40.37
C ILE A 490 -9.69 25.68 -40.08
N ALA A 491 -9.29 25.64 -38.80
CA ALA A 491 -8.12 24.88 -38.36
C ALA A 491 -8.56 23.46 -37.98
N THR A 492 -7.76 22.47 -38.35
CA THR A 492 -7.98 21.05 -38.02
C THR A 492 -6.65 20.37 -37.76
N ASP A 493 -6.53 19.66 -36.64
CA ASP A 493 -5.33 18.87 -36.31
C ASP A 493 -5.30 17.51 -37.04
N ASP A 494 -4.24 16.74 -36.76
CA ASP A 494 -4.03 15.38 -37.29
C ASP A 494 -5.05 14.34 -36.75
N CYS A 495 -5.76 14.64 -35.67
CA CYS A 495 -6.77 13.80 -35.01
C CYS A 495 -8.22 14.13 -35.43
N GLY A 496 -8.42 15.27 -36.10
CA GLY A 496 -9.69 15.73 -36.62
C GLY A 496 -10.47 16.66 -35.68
N ASN A 497 -9.89 17.12 -34.56
CA ASN A 497 -10.52 18.20 -33.79
C ASN A 497 -10.35 19.52 -34.57
N ALA A 498 -11.32 20.43 -34.44
CA ALA A 498 -11.38 21.59 -35.33
C ALA A 498 -11.96 22.84 -34.66
N SER A 499 -11.44 23.99 -35.09
CA SER A 499 -11.94 25.32 -34.72
C SER A 499 -12.11 26.19 -35.97
N SER A 500 -13.06 27.12 -35.97
CA SER A 500 -13.29 28.02 -37.10
C SER A 500 -13.60 29.45 -36.67
N ALA A 501 -13.25 30.40 -37.54
CA ALA A 501 -13.50 31.82 -37.35
C ALA A 501 -13.61 32.54 -38.70
N THR A 502 -14.39 33.63 -38.75
CA THR A 502 -14.66 34.39 -39.98
C THR A 502 -14.06 35.80 -39.90
N GLN A 503 -13.32 36.21 -40.93
CA GLN A 503 -12.93 37.60 -41.17
C GLN A 503 -13.89 38.25 -42.18
N THR A 504 -14.28 39.49 -41.94
CA THR A 504 -15.08 40.33 -42.85
C THR A 504 -14.26 41.51 -43.35
N ILE A 505 -14.14 41.65 -44.67
CA ILE A 505 -13.47 42.77 -45.34
C ILE A 505 -14.51 43.53 -46.15
N THR A 506 -14.71 44.81 -45.86
CA THR A 506 -15.70 45.65 -46.54
C THR A 506 -15.01 46.70 -47.40
N ILE A 507 -15.25 46.66 -48.70
CA ILE A 507 -14.76 47.63 -49.65
C ILE A 507 -15.87 48.61 -49.97
N VAL A 508 -15.58 49.89 -49.77
CA VAL A 508 -16.50 51.01 -49.98
C VAL A 508 -15.88 52.01 -50.95
N ASP A 509 -16.69 52.96 -51.39
CA ASP A 509 -16.22 54.17 -52.04
C ASP A 509 -16.91 55.36 -51.36
N THR A 510 -16.10 56.23 -50.77
CA THR A 510 -16.52 57.48 -50.12
C THR A 510 -15.82 58.70 -50.72
N THR A 511 -15.11 58.52 -51.83
CA THR A 511 -14.36 59.58 -52.51
C THR A 511 -15.31 60.41 -53.37
N LEU A 512 -15.06 61.71 -53.52
CA LEU A 512 -15.87 62.55 -54.42
C LEU A 512 -15.25 62.56 -55.83
N PRO A 513 -16.06 62.54 -56.90
CA PRO A 513 -15.57 62.72 -58.27
C PRO A 513 -14.77 64.02 -58.46
N GLU A 514 -13.69 63.95 -59.23
CA GLU A 514 -12.85 65.10 -59.58
C GLU A 514 -13.11 65.53 -61.04
N PHE A 515 -13.38 66.82 -61.24
CA PHE A 515 -13.52 67.39 -62.59
C PHE A 515 -12.14 67.47 -63.28
N THR A 516 -12.00 66.79 -64.41
CA THR A 516 -10.79 66.76 -65.24
C THR A 516 -10.77 67.85 -66.31
N SER A 517 -11.93 68.36 -66.73
CA SER A 517 -12.05 69.60 -67.49
C SER A 517 -13.35 70.34 -67.15
N ILE A 518 -13.29 71.66 -67.10
CA ILE A 518 -14.44 72.54 -66.87
C ILE A 518 -14.37 73.65 -67.94
N PRO A 519 -15.44 73.92 -68.69
CA PRO A 519 -15.51 75.04 -69.63
C PRO A 519 -15.28 76.38 -68.93
N GLU A 520 -14.47 77.27 -69.53
CA GLU A 520 -14.18 78.59 -68.96
C GLU A 520 -15.37 79.56 -69.07
N ASP A 521 -15.42 80.55 -68.17
CA ASP A 521 -16.37 81.66 -68.23
C ASP A 521 -16.06 82.57 -69.42
N TYR A 522 -17.08 83.04 -70.15
CA TYR A 522 -16.89 83.93 -71.31
C TYR A 522 -18.00 84.97 -71.47
N THR A 523 -17.75 85.94 -72.35
CA THR A 523 -18.71 86.97 -72.78
C THR A 523 -18.91 86.90 -74.29
N ALA A 524 -20.13 87.07 -74.78
CA ALA A 524 -20.46 87.06 -76.20
C ALA A 524 -21.59 88.05 -76.54
N GLU A 525 -21.63 88.52 -77.78
CA GLU A 525 -22.69 89.40 -78.28
C GLU A 525 -24.00 88.61 -78.47
N CYS A 526 -25.14 89.19 -78.10
CA CYS A 526 -26.49 88.59 -78.23
C CYS A 526 -26.89 88.14 -79.65
N SER A 527 -26.19 88.61 -80.68
CA SER A 527 -26.37 88.20 -82.08
C SER A 527 -25.48 87.01 -82.52
N GLU A 528 -24.51 86.63 -81.69
CA GLU A 528 -23.61 85.50 -81.95
C GLU A 528 -24.15 84.17 -81.40
N ASN A 529 -23.61 83.06 -81.89
CA ASN A 529 -23.92 81.74 -81.34
C ASN A 529 -23.06 81.45 -80.11
N HIS A 530 -23.66 80.99 -79.02
CA HIS A 530 -23.00 80.71 -77.75
C HIS A 530 -22.67 79.21 -77.64
N PRO A 531 -21.41 78.76 -77.81
CA PRO A 531 -21.06 77.36 -77.65
C PRO A 531 -21.24 76.90 -76.19
N MET A 532 -21.93 75.78 -76.01
CA MET A 532 -22.15 75.12 -74.72
C MET A 532 -21.32 73.84 -74.68
N GLU A 533 -20.04 73.96 -74.34
CA GLU A 533 -19.18 72.80 -74.07
C GLU A 533 -19.55 72.19 -72.71
N ASP A 534 -19.32 70.89 -72.54
CA ASP A 534 -19.62 70.19 -71.28
C ASP A 534 -18.35 69.92 -70.46
N ALA A 535 -18.51 69.81 -69.13
CA ALA A 535 -17.45 69.40 -68.23
C ALA A 535 -17.17 67.90 -68.32
N THR A 536 -15.95 67.48 -67.96
CA THR A 536 -15.58 66.08 -67.78
C THR A 536 -15.05 65.84 -66.37
N ALA A 537 -15.26 64.63 -65.85
CA ALA A 537 -14.87 64.23 -64.51
C ALA A 537 -14.45 62.76 -64.50
N THR A 538 -13.67 62.38 -63.50
CA THR A 538 -13.24 61.01 -63.23
C THR A 538 -13.32 60.73 -61.75
N ASP A 539 -13.46 59.46 -61.43
CA ASP A 539 -13.46 58.96 -60.06
C ASP A 539 -12.42 57.82 -59.91
N ASN A 540 -11.96 57.56 -58.69
CA ASN A 540 -10.97 56.51 -58.39
C ASN A 540 -11.60 55.10 -58.29
N CYS A 541 -12.92 55.00 -58.20
CA CYS A 541 -13.66 53.80 -57.87
C CYS A 541 -14.74 53.39 -58.87
N GLY A 542 -15.38 54.33 -59.57
CA GLY A 542 -16.50 54.05 -60.46
C GLY A 542 -16.52 54.82 -61.78
N ALA A 543 -17.64 54.70 -62.49
CA ALA A 543 -18.00 55.65 -63.53
C ALA A 543 -18.59 56.92 -62.89
N VAL A 544 -18.58 58.02 -63.65
CA VAL A 544 -19.13 59.31 -63.20
C VAL A 544 -20.22 59.77 -64.17
N GLU A 545 -21.41 60.04 -63.64
CA GLU A 545 -22.49 60.74 -64.34
C GLU A 545 -22.38 62.25 -64.09
N ILE A 546 -22.44 63.05 -65.15
CA ILE A 546 -22.45 64.52 -65.04
C ILE A 546 -23.82 65.04 -65.46
N SER A 547 -24.46 65.79 -64.57
CA SER A 547 -25.68 66.54 -64.85
C SER A 547 -25.37 68.04 -64.91
N VAL A 548 -26.09 68.78 -65.76
CA VAL A 548 -25.99 70.24 -65.85
C VAL A 548 -27.34 70.89 -65.56
N VAL A 549 -27.34 71.90 -64.70
CA VAL A 549 -28.51 72.72 -64.39
C VAL A 549 -28.21 74.16 -64.78
N GLU A 550 -29.00 74.71 -65.68
CA GLU A 550 -28.81 76.05 -66.22
C GLU A 550 -29.82 77.03 -65.62
N THR A 551 -29.36 78.24 -65.31
CA THR A 551 -30.21 79.33 -64.83
C THR A 551 -29.88 80.61 -65.59
N THR A 552 -30.89 81.20 -66.24
CA THR A 552 -30.76 82.46 -66.97
C THR A 552 -31.21 83.63 -66.09
N ILE A 553 -30.35 84.62 -65.95
CA ILE A 553 -30.58 85.84 -65.17
C ILE A 553 -30.65 87.01 -66.19
N PRO A 554 -31.79 87.72 -66.32
CA PRO A 554 -31.89 88.88 -67.20
C PRO A 554 -30.84 89.95 -66.87
N GLY A 555 -30.24 90.55 -67.89
CA GLY A 555 -29.25 91.63 -67.75
C GLY A 555 -29.87 93.02 -67.64
N ASN A 556 -29.11 94.04 -68.05
CA ASN A 556 -29.48 95.44 -67.79
C ASN A 556 -30.36 96.08 -68.88
N CYS A 557 -30.32 95.56 -70.10
CA CYS A 557 -31.11 96.00 -71.25
C CYS A 557 -31.78 94.82 -71.97
N ALA A 558 -32.56 95.09 -73.01
CA ALA A 558 -33.16 94.04 -73.84
C ALA A 558 -32.08 93.38 -74.70
N GLY A 559 -31.93 92.05 -74.58
CA GLY A 559 -30.86 91.29 -75.24
C GLY A 559 -29.81 90.75 -74.26
N ASP A 560 -29.49 91.52 -73.21
CA ASP A 560 -28.54 91.08 -72.17
C ASP A 560 -29.11 89.98 -71.26
N TYR A 561 -28.29 88.97 -70.96
CA TYR A 561 -28.55 88.00 -69.89
C TYR A 561 -27.29 87.22 -69.49
N ILE A 562 -27.27 86.68 -68.28
CA ILE A 562 -26.22 85.76 -67.81
C ILE A 562 -26.79 84.35 -67.74
N ILE A 563 -26.09 83.36 -68.28
CA ILE A 563 -26.37 81.94 -68.07
C ILE A 563 -25.36 81.40 -67.05
N ASN A 564 -25.85 80.97 -65.89
CA ASN A 564 -25.06 80.17 -64.94
C ASN A 564 -25.36 78.70 -65.19
N ARG A 565 -24.35 77.92 -65.57
CA ARG A 565 -24.42 76.47 -65.82
C ARG A 565 -23.72 75.74 -64.69
N THR A 566 -24.47 75.05 -63.83
CA THR A 566 -23.92 74.27 -62.71
C THR A 566 -23.81 72.81 -63.10
N PHE A 567 -22.59 72.32 -63.26
CA PHE A 567 -22.29 70.91 -63.46
C PHE A 567 -22.21 70.19 -62.12
N THR A 568 -22.84 69.03 -62.00
CA THR A 568 -22.74 68.14 -60.83
C THR A 568 -22.31 66.76 -61.30
N ALA A 569 -21.10 66.37 -60.93
CA ALA A 569 -20.53 65.04 -61.14
C ALA A 569 -20.91 64.14 -59.97
N THR A 570 -21.45 62.95 -60.24
CA THR A 570 -21.87 61.95 -59.25
C THR A 570 -21.34 60.58 -59.66
N ASP A 571 -20.73 59.83 -58.74
CA ASP A 571 -20.29 58.45 -58.99
C ASP A 571 -21.42 57.41 -58.85
N ASP A 572 -21.10 56.16 -59.18
CA ASP A 572 -21.98 55.00 -59.02
C ASP A 572 -22.42 54.74 -57.55
N CYS A 573 -21.69 55.26 -56.56
CA CYS A 573 -21.99 55.16 -55.12
C CYS A 573 -22.81 56.34 -54.57
N GLY A 574 -23.02 57.38 -55.38
CA GLY A 574 -23.80 58.56 -55.05
C GLY A 574 -23.01 59.67 -54.35
N ASN A 575 -21.68 59.60 -54.29
CA ASN A 575 -20.89 60.75 -53.85
C ASN A 575 -20.85 61.79 -54.98
N ALA A 576 -20.92 63.08 -54.64
CA ALA A 576 -21.17 64.14 -55.62
C ALA A 576 -20.37 65.41 -55.36
N ASN A 577 -19.95 66.05 -56.45
CA ASN A 577 -19.18 67.29 -56.48
C ASN A 577 -19.73 68.24 -57.57
N SER A 578 -19.68 69.56 -57.36
CA SER A 578 -20.30 70.52 -58.29
C SER A 578 -19.50 71.81 -58.51
N VAL A 579 -19.60 72.34 -59.72
CA VAL A 579 -18.93 73.57 -60.17
C VAL A 579 -19.84 74.37 -61.12
N THR A 580 -19.64 75.68 -61.23
CA THR A 580 -20.47 76.59 -62.04
C THR A 580 -19.63 77.33 -63.07
N GLN A 581 -20.09 77.33 -64.32
CA GLN A 581 -19.63 78.20 -65.40
C GLN A 581 -20.59 79.40 -65.53
N THR A 582 -20.04 80.58 -65.78
CA THR A 582 -20.76 81.84 -66.04
C THR A 582 -20.57 82.28 -67.49
N ILE A 583 -21.67 82.41 -68.24
CA ILE A 583 -21.66 82.94 -69.61
C ILE A 583 -22.43 84.25 -69.61
N THR A 584 -21.79 85.36 -70.00
CA THR A 584 -22.41 86.69 -70.03
C THR A 584 -22.75 87.07 -71.47
N ILE A 585 -24.02 87.30 -71.75
CA ILE A 585 -24.49 87.81 -73.03
C ILE A 585 -24.77 89.30 -72.87
N ALA A 586 -24.13 90.12 -73.69
CA ALA A 586 -24.24 91.57 -73.64
C ALA A 586 -24.22 92.17 -75.05
N ASP A 587 -24.99 93.22 -75.29
CA ASP A 587 -24.88 94.02 -76.52
C ASP A 587 -23.81 95.12 -76.38
N THR A 588 -22.81 95.11 -77.25
CA THR A 588 -21.84 96.22 -77.38
C THR A 588 -21.75 96.79 -78.80
N THR A 589 -22.65 96.38 -79.69
CA THR A 589 -22.68 96.79 -81.08
C THR A 589 -23.39 98.15 -81.21
N LEU A 590 -23.00 98.99 -82.19
CA LEU A 590 -23.69 100.26 -82.46
C LEU A 590 -24.79 100.04 -83.53
N PRO A 591 -25.94 100.73 -83.47
CA PRO A 591 -26.96 100.66 -84.50
C PRO A 591 -26.44 101.14 -85.86
N GLU A 592 -26.99 100.64 -86.97
CA GLU A 592 -26.67 101.06 -88.33
C GLU A 592 -27.86 101.72 -89.02
N PHE A 593 -27.66 102.90 -89.63
CA PHE A 593 -28.68 103.54 -90.47
C PHE A 593 -28.88 102.78 -91.78
N THR A 594 -30.08 102.23 -91.98
CA THR A 594 -30.51 101.56 -93.21
C THR A 594 -30.97 102.54 -94.29
N SER A 595 -31.45 103.72 -93.91
CA SER A 595 -31.68 104.83 -94.85
C SER A 595 -31.59 106.20 -94.17
N ILE A 596 -31.06 107.18 -94.90
CA ILE A 596 -30.99 108.59 -94.49
C ILE A 596 -31.55 109.42 -95.65
N PRO A 597 -32.52 110.32 -95.41
CA PRO A 597 -33.05 111.23 -96.42
C PRO A 597 -31.97 112.12 -97.05
N ALA A 598 -31.99 112.27 -98.38
CA ALA A 598 -30.95 113.00 -99.11
C ALA A 598 -31.14 114.52 -99.08
N ASP A 599 -30.03 115.26 -99.19
CA ASP A 599 -30.02 116.72 -99.30
C ASP A 599 -30.72 117.21 -100.59
N PHE A 600 -31.48 118.30 -100.51
CA PHE A 600 -32.12 118.90 -101.70
C PHE A 600 -32.24 120.43 -101.64
N THR A 601 -32.56 121.02 -102.79
CA THR A 601 -32.88 122.46 -102.94
C THR A 601 -34.22 122.59 -103.66
N ALA A 602 -35.08 123.51 -103.21
CA ALA A 602 -36.43 123.70 -103.74
C ALA A 602 -36.82 125.19 -103.80
N GLU A 603 -37.77 125.55 -104.65
CA GLU A 603 -38.26 126.93 -104.74
C GLU A 603 -39.20 127.27 -103.58
N CYS A 604 -39.33 128.56 -103.24
CA CYS A 604 -40.23 129.05 -102.19
C CYS A 604 -41.72 128.66 -102.36
N SER A 605 -42.13 128.22 -103.56
CA SER A 605 -43.49 127.75 -103.87
C SER A 605 -43.66 126.22 -103.87
N ASP A 606 -42.58 125.46 -103.74
CA ASP A 606 -42.60 124.00 -103.88
C ASP A 606 -43.03 123.32 -102.57
N ALA A 607 -43.56 122.10 -102.68
CA ALA A 607 -43.74 121.23 -101.52
C ALA A 607 -42.42 120.56 -101.15
N HIS A 608 -42.12 120.49 -99.85
CA HIS A 608 -40.89 119.88 -99.33
C HIS A 608 -41.23 118.57 -98.61
N PRO A 609 -40.89 117.39 -99.16
CA PRO A 609 -41.06 116.13 -98.45
C PRO A 609 -40.05 116.03 -97.30
N MET A 610 -40.55 115.68 -96.12
CA MET A 610 -39.77 115.48 -94.90
C MET A 610 -39.81 114.00 -94.54
N ASP A 611 -39.15 113.17 -95.36
CA ASP A 611 -39.03 111.73 -95.10
C ASP A 611 -38.18 111.50 -93.83
N ASP A 612 -38.41 110.41 -93.11
CA ASP A 612 -37.64 110.07 -91.90
C ASP A 612 -36.47 109.11 -92.22
N ALA A 613 -35.47 109.08 -91.33
CA ALA A 613 -34.40 108.10 -91.38
C ALA A 613 -34.86 106.74 -90.82
N SER A 614 -34.18 105.67 -91.22
CA SER A 614 -34.39 104.32 -90.66
C SER A 614 -33.05 103.70 -90.25
N ALA A 615 -33.07 102.90 -89.19
CA ALA A 615 -31.91 102.23 -88.62
C ALA A 615 -32.32 100.85 -88.09
N THR A 616 -31.34 99.96 -87.93
CA THR A 616 -31.49 98.62 -87.38
C THR A 616 -30.30 98.28 -86.52
N ASP A 617 -30.52 97.42 -85.54
CA ASP A 617 -29.49 96.85 -84.68
C ASP A 617 -29.52 95.31 -84.75
N ASN A 618 -28.46 94.64 -84.31
CA ASN A 618 -28.33 93.18 -84.32
C ASN A 618 -28.93 92.49 -83.09
N CYS A 619 -29.20 93.21 -82.01
CA CYS A 619 -29.64 92.71 -80.70
C CYS A 619 -30.96 93.31 -80.20
N GLY A 620 -31.29 94.58 -80.52
CA GLY A 620 -32.46 95.29 -79.98
C GLY A 620 -33.35 96.01 -81.02
N GLU A 621 -34.38 96.70 -80.53
CA GLU A 621 -35.07 97.74 -81.32
C GLU A 621 -34.25 99.04 -81.28
N VAL A 622 -34.44 99.90 -82.30
CA VAL A 622 -33.70 101.16 -82.45
C VAL A 622 -34.66 102.34 -82.44
N VAL A 623 -34.43 103.29 -81.54
CA VAL A 623 -35.12 104.57 -81.47
C VAL A 623 -34.32 105.62 -82.25
N ILE A 624 -35.00 106.39 -83.11
CA ILE A 624 -34.39 107.48 -83.89
C ILE A 624 -34.99 108.81 -83.44
N ASP A 625 -34.15 109.67 -82.88
CA ASP A 625 -34.49 111.07 -82.61
C ASP A 625 -34.03 111.97 -83.76
N VAL A 626 -34.84 112.98 -84.10
CA VAL A 626 -34.50 114.01 -85.09
C VAL A 626 -34.53 115.41 -84.49
N VAL A 627 -33.47 116.19 -84.73
CA VAL A 627 -33.35 117.59 -84.30
C VAL A 627 -33.17 118.49 -85.52
N GLU A 628 -34.08 119.43 -85.71
CA GLU A 628 -34.08 120.35 -86.86
C GLU A 628 -33.59 121.75 -86.49
N THR A 629 -32.81 122.38 -87.37
CA THR A 629 -32.32 123.76 -87.21
C THR A 629 -32.52 124.54 -88.50
N THR A 630 -33.29 125.62 -88.46
CA THR A 630 -33.52 126.51 -89.61
C THR A 630 -32.64 127.76 -89.53
N ILE A 631 -31.95 128.08 -90.63
CA ILE A 631 -31.10 129.25 -90.79
C ILE A 631 -31.67 130.12 -91.92
N PRO A 632 -32.04 131.40 -91.68
CA PRO A 632 -32.50 132.30 -92.73
C PRO A 632 -31.43 132.55 -93.81
N GLY A 633 -31.85 132.59 -95.07
CA GLY A 633 -30.99 132.93 -96.20
C GLY A 633 -30.81 134.44 -96.39
N LEU A 634 -30.24 134.82 -97.54
CA LEU A 634 -29.85 136.21 -97.81
C LEU A 634 -30.99 137.06 -98.40
N CYS A 635 -31.93 136.45 -99.13
CA CYS A 635 -33.13 137.12 -99.61
C CYS A 635 -34.33 136.86 -98.67
N ALA A 636 -35.34 137.72 -98.73
CA ALA A 636 -36.55 137.57 -97.93
C ALA A 636 -37.43 136.44 -98.50
N GLY A 637 -37.32 135.25 -97.90
CA GLY A 637 -38.01 134.02 -98.34
C GLY A 637 -37.10 132.80 -98.26
N ASP A 638 -35.79 133.01 -98.48
CA ASP A 638 -34.78 131.95 -98.45
C ASP A 638 -34.53 131.42 -97.03
N TYR A 639 -34.28 130.11 -96.89
CA TYR A 639 -33.77 129.50 -95.66
C TYR A 639 -33.18 128.09 -95.91
N THR A 640 -32.28 127.65 -95.03
CA THR A 640 -31.77 126.27 -95.01
C THR A 640 -32.24 125.57 -93.73
N ILE A 641 -32.70 124.33 -93.83
CA ILE A 641 -32.98 123.44 -92.69
C ILE A 641 -31.90 122.36 -92.65
N THR A 642 -31.26 122.17 -91.49
CA THR A 642 -30.43 120.99 -91.22
C THR A 642 -31.16 120.11 -90.22
N ARG A 643 -31.36 118.83 -90.57
CA ARG A 643 -31.98 117.80 -89.72
C ARG A 643 -30.89 116.83 -89.28
N ALA A 644 -30.71 116.63 -87.98
CA ALA A 644 -29.75 115.68 -87.41
C ALA A 644 -30.50 114.50 -86.80
N PHE A 645 -30.16 113.29 -87.24
CA PHE A 645 -30.75 112.03 -86.77
C PHE A 645 -29.77 111.33 -85.83
N THR A 646 -30.26 110.84 -84.69
CA THR A 646 -29.50 109.97 -83.78
C THR A 646 -30.26 108.68 -83.57
N ALA A 647 -29.66 107.55 -83.93
CA ALA A 647 -30.20 106.22 -83.71
C ALA A 647 -29.57 105.61 -82.44
N THR A 648 -30.38 105.10 -81.53
CA THR A 648 -29.97 104.50 -80.24
C THR A 648 -30.72 103.19 -80.02
N ASP A 649 -30.04 102.11 -79.64
CA ASP A 649 -30.66 100.82 -79.27
C ASP A 649 -31.17 100.78 -77.82
N ASP A 650 -31.80 99.66 -77.46
CA ASP A 650 -32.29 99.34 -76.11
C ASP A 650 -31.18 99.26 -75.03
N CYS A 651 -29.92 99.06 -75.43
CA CYS A 651 -28.75 98.98 -74.55
C CYS A 651 -27.99 100.31 -74.41
N GLY A 652 -28.39 101.32 -75.19
CA GLY A 652 -27.88 102.69 -75.14
C GLY A 652 -26.67 102.94 -76.04
N ASN A 653 -26.31 102.01 -76.92
CA ASN A 653 -25.31 102.28 -77.94
C ASN A 653 -25.95 103.15 -79.05
N SER A 654 -25.16 104.02 -79.72
CA SER A 654 -25.75 105.04 -80.61
C SER A 654 -24.86 105.50 -81.76
N THR A 655 -25.51 105.95 -82.84
CA THR A 655 -24.90 106.51 -84.06
C THR A 655 -25.66 107.75 -84.56
N SER A 656 -25.07 108.58 -85.43
CA SER A 656 -25.69 109.83 -85.88
C SER A 656 -25.41 110.22 -87.35
N ALA A 657 -26.37 110.90 -87.98
CA ALA A 657 -26.35 111.34 -89.39
C ALA A 657 -27.07 112.68 -89.59
N THR A 658 -26.95 113.31 -90.77
CA THR A 658 -27.58 114.63 -91.05
C THR A 658 -28.11 114.77 -92.50
N GLN A 659 -29.19 115.52 -92.67
CA GLN A 659 -29.75 115.99 -93.96
C GLN A 659 -29.77 117.54 -94.02
N THR A 660 -29.54 118.13 -95.19
CA THR A 660 -29.64 119.58 -95.45
C THR A 660 -30.63 119.90 -96.58
N ILE A 661 -31.56 120.82 -96.32
CA ILE A 661 -32.62 121.26 -97.25
C ILE A 661 -32.48 122.76 -97.46
N THR A 662 -32.40 123.25 -98.70
CA THR A 662 -32.23 124.70 -99.00
C THR A 662 -33.38 125.24 -99.84
N ILE A 663 -34.00 126.33 -99.37
CA ILE A 663 -35.12 127.01 -100.02
C ILE A 663 -34.65 128.37 -100.53
N ILE A 664 -34.94 128.68 -101.81
CA ILE A 664 -34.51 129.91 -102.49
C ILE A 664 -35.53 130.31 -103.58
N ASP A 665 -35.72 131.60 -103.83
CA ASP A 665 -36.52 132.10 -104.98
C ASP A 665 -35.62 132.43 -106.18
N THR A 666 -35.85 131.79 -107.32
CA THR A 666 -35.13 132.07 -108.58
C THR A 666 -36.02 132.61 -109.72
N THR A 667 -37.30 132.91 -109.46
CA THR A 667 -38.28 133.25 -110.50
C THR A 667 -38.41 134.76 -110.76
N ALA A 668 -38.34 135.18 -112.03
CA ALA A 668 -38.36 136.60 -112.41
C ALA A 668 -39.78 137.19 -112.58
N PRO A 669 -40.01 138.48 -112.25
CA PRO A 669 -41.33 139.14 -112.36
C PRO A 669 -41.69 139.61 -113.78
N GLU A 670 -42.98 139.67 -114.10
CA GLU A 670 -43.52 140.00 -115.42
C GLU A 670 -44.32 141.33 -115.44
N LEU A 671 -44.31 142.07 -116.55
CA LEU A 671 -44.95 143.40 -116.68
C LEU A 671 -45.89 143.46 -117.90
N THR A 672 -47.11 143.97 -117.71
CA THR A 672 -48.11 144.21 -118.78
C THR A 672 -48.52 145.68 -118.84
N ILE A 673 -48.78 146.18 -120.06
CA ILE A 673 -49.16 147.58 -120.34
C ILE A 673 -50.48 147.66 -121.15
N PRO A 674 -51.39 148.62 -120.89
CA PRO A 674 -52.68 148.74 -121.60
C PRO A 674 -52.55 149.34 -123.01
N ALA A 675 -53.65 149.27 -123.78
CA ALA A 675 -53.75 149.85 -125.14
C ALA A 675 -54.28 151.29 -125.15
N ASP A 676 -53.94 152.04 -126.22
CA ASP A 676 -54.27 153.46 -126.41
C ASP A 676 -55.77 153.76 -126.63
N TYR A 677 -56.18 155.01 -126.38
CA TYR A 677 -57.56 155.52 -126.49
C TYR A 677 -57.62 156.97 -127.01
N THR A 678 -58.73 157.37 -127.64
CA THR A 678 -58.94 158.69 -128.27
C THR A 678 -60.32 159.28 -127.92
N ALA A 679 -60.43 160.60 -127.72
CA ALA A 679 -61.70 161.32 -127.44
C ALA A 679 -61.71 162.77 -127.97
N GLU A 680 -62.89 163.32 -128.27
CA GLU A 680 -63.14 164.71 -128.71
C GLU A 680 -64.50 165.26 -128.18
N CYS A 681 -64.67 166.59 -128.13
CA CYS A 681 -65.94 167.32 -128.42
C CYS A 681 -65.84 168.86 -128.22
N SER A 682 -65.75 169.60 -129.33
CA SER A 682 -65.89 171.06 -129.49
C SER A 682 -64.86 171.94 -128.74
N ASP A 683 -63.77 172.38 -129.39
CA ASP A 683 -63.24 171.89 -130.67
C ASP A 683 -62.70 170.46 -130.50
#